data_AF-A0A8D2ZCZ6-F1
#
_entry.id   AF-A0A8D2ZCZ6-F1
#
_cell.length_a   1.000
_cell.length_b   1.000
_cell.length_c   1.000
_cell.angle_alpha   90.00
_cell.angle_beta   90.00
_cell.angle_gamma   90.00
#
_symmetry.space_group_name_H-M   'P 1'
#
loop_
_entity.id
_entity.type
_entity.pdbx_description
1 polymer ?
#
loop_
_entity_poly.entity_id
_entity_poly.type
_entity_poly.pdbx_seq_one_letter_code
_entity_poly.pdbx_strand_id
1 'polypeptide(L)'
;MIVVFLLAVIAGTPAAGQILDVCTTCHTNATCDNKPNSSGKVCNCKYGFVGNGRTYCQDKDECQIGASKICGQHTQCHNTYGSYYCTCLSGYSPTNYMATFIPNDGTYCQDIDECKITGLCGQGGWCRNLEGSFECACLLGYQIHNGAEPFHPHRDKASCKVVDCGQLAPVEDTVLLSVTGTTYGNVATYVCDEGFIWASGDNTSVCGANGLWRGPTVVCEAKCGPVPFLANSEVVWHNRSVVIHRCMDGYHIWKGSNISVCGSSGVWQKATLRCRDIDECRITGLCGEGGWCRNLEGSFECTCQLGYQVHNGAEPFHPQRDKASCKVVDCGQLAPVEDTVLLSVTGTTYGNVATYVCDEGFIWASGDNTSVCGANGLWRGPTAVCEAKCGPVPFLANSEVVWHNRSVVIYRCMDGYHIWKGSNISVCGSSGVWQKATLRCRVIKPPINHLYVVNEKCVHWKAEKYEEDTEAYKVTYIGTRNYQRSFRDKRKQFLNSKADQLAVCLNLLPATNYNISITALSARFTASITTNTSLPVPPVPVVYYREFETPVPTLRLHRSANTLDPISLYQVFVLPVEEIMVFDCSFPGRPEPISKNKLSGGYITAQILVRHVGTEVNFTVGDGIHYGGFYNAPLENGRNYYIILRAVSQWNTAIKSSCVLWAKIKGTSYVLRVSSLAAASVGLVALAIFSGYSCIWYGRYRVETLCTPQTKLINCLIQRNTTYTTI
;
A
#
# COMPACT_ATOMS: atom_id res chain seq x y z
N MET A 1 -11.25 96.46 -39.43
CA MET A 1 -10.97 97.50 -38.42
C MET A 1 -9.81 98.30 -38.97
N ILE A 2 -9.94 99.58 -39.32
CA ILE A 2 -10.29 100.78 -38.51
C ILE A 2 -9.14 101.14 -37.54
N VAL A 3 -8.85 102.45 -37.43
CA VAL A 3 -7.74 103.12 -36.72
C VAL A 3 -6.40 103.01 -37.49
N VAL A 4 -5.79 104.03 -38.12
CA VAL A 4 -5.61 105.49 -37.90
C VAL A 4 -4.26 105.82 -37.24
N PHE A 5 -3.46 106.63 -37.96
CA PHE A 5 -2.43 107.59 -37.52
C PHE A 5 -1.70 107.38 -36.18
N LEU A 6 -0.37 107.50 -36.21
CA LEU A 6 0.23 108.81 -35.86
C LEU A 6 1.62 109.01 -36.48
N LEU A 7 1.79 110.17 -37.13
CA LEU A 7 3.08 110.72 -37.54
C LEU A 7 3.66 111.52 -36.36
N ALA A 8 4.97 111.42 -36.16
CA ALA A 8 5.74 112.39 -35.38
C ALA A 8 6.88 112.92 -36.25
N VAL A 9 6.79 114.19 -36.65
CA VAL A 9 7.78 114.86 -37.51
C VAL A 9 8.72 115.68 -36.64
N ILE A 10 10.03 115.53 -36.87
CA ILE A 10 11.05 116.50 -36.44
C ILE A 10 11.92 116.79 -37.67
N ALA A 11 12.14 118.07 -37.98
CA ALA A 11 12.90 118.52 -39.15
C ALA A 11 14.34 118.91 -38.77
N GLY A 12 15.31 118.68 -39.66
CA GLY A 12 16.73 118.78 -39.27
C GLY A 12 17.81 118.85 -40.37
N THR A 13 17.49 119.30 -41.60
CA THR A 13 18.47 119.64 -42.67
C THR A 13 19.39 118.51 -43.22
N PRO A 14 20.01 118.66 -44.41
CA PRO A 14 20.52 117.50 -45.17
C PRO A 14 22.01 117.19 -44.94
N ALA A 15 22.35 115.89 -45.04
CA ALA A 15 23.69 115.38 -45.28
C ALA A 15 23.65 114.32 -46.39
N ALA A 16 24.73 114.18 -47.17
CA ALA A 16 24.75 113.27 -48.33
C ALA A 16 24.75 111.79 -47.90
N GLY A 17 23.99 110.96 -48.62
CA GLY A 17 23.85 109.53 -48.32
C GLY A 17 25.09 108.71 -48.70
N GLN A 18 25.63 107.92 -47.76
CA GLN A 18 26.56 106.83 -48.07
C GLN A 18 25.79 105.58 -48.49
N ILE A 19 26.30 104.88 -49.51
CA ILE A 19 25.71 103.65 -50.04
C ILE A 19 26.37 102.44 -49.36
N LEU A 20 25.55 101.58 -48.72
CA LEU A 20 25.99 100.31 -48.16
C LEU A 20 25.95 99.22 -49.24
N ASP A 21 27.09 98.61 -49.59
CA ASP A 21 27.13 97.51 -50.56
C ASP A 21 26.48 96.24 -49.98
N VAL A 22 25.67 95.56 -50.79
CA VAL A 22 24.90 94.40 -50.38
C VAL A 22 25.76 93.14 -50.22
N CYS A 23 26.82 92.98 -51.02
CA CYS A 23 27.58 91.72 -51.07
C CYS A 23 28.34 91.37 -49.79
N THR A 24 28.67 92.35 -48.96
CA THR A 24 29.36 92.12 -47.67
C THR A 24 28.43 91.50 -46.62
N THR A 25 27.14 91.31 -46.94
CA THR A 25 26.09 90.82 -46.02
C THR A 25 25.43 89.51 -46.48
N CYS A 26 26.05 88.78 -47.40
CA CYS A 26 25.56 87.46 -47.83
C CYS A 26 25.96 86.35 -46.84
N HIS A 27 25.15 85.29 -46.79
CA HIS A 27 25.43 84.10 -45.98
C HIS A 27 26.69 83.39 -46.47
N THR A 28 27.39 82.66 -45.60
CA THR A 28 28.63 81.92 -45.95
C THR A 28 28.41 80.93 -47.10
N ASN A 29 27.22 80.33 -47.16
CA ASN A 29 26.79 79.44 -48.25
C ASN A 29 25.92 80.17 -49.30
N ALA A 30 26.24 81.42 -49.61
CA ALA A 30 25.63 82.18 -50.69
C ALA A 30 26.66 82.78 -51.66
N THR A 31 26.22 83.08 -52.89
CA THR A 31 26.90 83.93 -53.88
C THR A 31 26.21 85.30 -53.93
N CYS A 32 26.96 86.35 -54.27
CA CYS A 32 26.39 87.68 -54.49
C CYS A 32 26.34 87.97 -55.98
N ASP A 33 25.15 87.88 -56.56
CA ASP A 33 24.93 87.96 -58.00
C ASP A 33 24.24 89.29 -58.35
N ASN A 34 24.40 89.75 -59.60
CA ASN A 34 23.66 90.92 -60.08
C ASN A 34 22.20 90.53 -60.36
N LYS A 35 21.24 91.36 -59.97
CA LYS A 35 19.83 91.13 -60.36
C LYS A 35 19.69 91.25 -61.88
N PRO A 36 18.85 90.42 -62.54
CA PRO A 36 18.67 90.44 -64.00
C PRO A 36 18.32 91.82 -64.57
N ASN A 37 17.59 92.64 -63.81
CA ASN A 37 17.13 93.98 -64.22
C ASN A 37 18.13 95.10 -63.87
N SER A 38 19.40 94.76 -63.58
CA SER A 38 20.51 95.66 -63.21
C SER A 38 20.35 96.55 -61.96
N SER A 39 19.14 96.65 -61.39
CA SER A 39 18.83 97.47 -60.21
C SER A 39 19.27 96.82 -58.88
N GLY A 40 20.58 96.65 -58.73
CA GLY A 40 21.26 96.19 -57.51
C GLY A 40 21.67 94.72 -57.50
N LYS A 41 22.41 94.35 -56.46
CA LYS A 41 22.94 92.99 -56.22
C LYS A 41 22.01 92.20 -55.28
N VAL A 42 22.09 90.87 -55.32
CA VAL A 42 21.28 89.95 -54.50
C VAL A 42 22.14 88.78 -54.03
N CYS A 43 21.89 88.27 -52.82
CA CYS A 43 22.52 87.06 -52.33
C CYS A 43 21.64 85.85 -52.71
N ASN A 44 22.18 84.88 -53.42
CA ASN A 44 21.52 83.60 -53.71
C ASN A 44 22.24 82.48 -52.96
N CYS A 45 21.53 81.48 -52.44
CA CYS A 45 22.20 80.33 -51.83
C CYS A 45 23.02 79.56 -52.89
N LYS A 46 24.19 79.06 -52.50
CA LYS A 46 25.04 78.20 -53.35
C LYS A 46 24.26 76.94 -53.76
N TYR A 47 24.67 76.33 -54.87
CA TYR A 47 24.16 75.00 -55.26
C TYR A 47 24.31 74.01 -54.10
N GLY A 48 23.31 73.15 -53.89
CA GLY A 48 23.19 72.29 -52.70
C GLY A 48 22.55 72.96 -51.47
N PHE A 49 22.17 74.25 -51.53
CA PHE A 49 21.56 74.96 -50.40
C PHE A 49 20.27 75.71 -50.77
N VAL A 50 19.35 75.82 -49.82
CA VAL A 50 18.07 76.52 -49.94
C VAL A 50 17.87 77.54 -48.80
N GLY A 51 17.27 78.68 -49.09
CA GLY A 51 17.04 79.73 -48.09
C GLY A 51 16.92 81.13 -48.70
N ASN A 52 17.27 82.15 -47.91
CA ASN A 52 17.11 83.57 -48.26
C ASN A 52 18.41 84.26 -48.74
N GLY A 53 19.52 83.54 -48.82
CA GLY A 53 20.83 84.03 -49.31
C GLY A 53 21.58 84.98 -48.36
N ARG A 54 20.89 85.70 -47.46
CA ARG A 54 21.49 86.70 -46.56
C ARG A 54 21.79 86.18 -45.16
N THR A 55 20.80 85.65 -44.48
CA THR A 55 20.92 85.19 -43.08
C THR A 55 20.72 83.70 -42.91
N TYR A 56 20.21 83.01 -43.93
CA TYR A 56 19.86 81.60 -43.86
C TYR A 56 20.02 80.95 -45.25
N CYS A 57 20.95 80.00 -45.35
CA CYS A 57 20.95 78.96 -46.38
C CYS A 57 21.20 77.63 -45.68
N GLN A 58 20.16 76.80 -45.59
CA GLN A 58 20.25 75.45 -45.07
C GLN A 58 20.60 74.47 -46.21
N ASP A 59 21.27 73.39 -45.84
CA ASP A 59 21.52 72.23 -46.68
C ASP A 59 20.23 71.71 -47.34
N LYS A 60 20.27 71.40 -48.64
CA LYS A 60 19.14 70.84 -49.39
C LYS A 60 19.22 69.32 -49.39
N ASP A 61 18.49 68.67 -48.49
CA ASP A 61 18.39 67.21 -48.46
C ASP A 61 17.69 66.67 -49.72
N GLU A 62 18.50 66.35 -50.74
CA GLU A 62 18.03 65.77 -51.99
C GLU A 62 17.38 64.38 -51.81
N CYS A 63 17.75 63.64 -50.76
CA CYS A 63 17.27 62.29 -50.52
C CYS A 63 15.80 62.26 -50.06
N GLN A 64 15.26 63.37 -49.51
CA GLN A 64 13.84 63.51 -49.18
C GLN A 64 12.91 63.47 -50.41
N ILE A 65 13.44 63.63 -51.63
CA ILE A 65 12.69 63.43 -52.89
C ILE A 65 12.40 61.93 -53.13
N GLY A 66 13.15 61.04 -52.46
CA GLY A 66 13.07 59.59 -52.52
C GLY A 66 14.20 58.98 -53.35
N ALA A 67 14.97 58.07 -52.75
CA ALA A 67 16.18 57.48 -53.34
C ALA A 67 15.98 56.99 -54.78
N SER A 68 14.92 56.24 -55.07
CA SER A 68 14.66 55.72 -56.42
C SER A 68 14.32 56.77 -57.48
N LYS A 69 13.93 57.99 -57.08
CA LYS A 69 13.67 59.12 -58.00
C LYS A 69 14.89 59.99 -58.25
N ILE A 70 15.77 60.12 -57.25
CA ILE A 70 16.97 60.96 -57.36
C ILE A 70 18.18 60.14 -57.83
N CYS A 71 18.39 58.94 -57.29
CA CYS A 71 19.51 58.05 -57.59
C CYS A 71 19.21 56.97 -58.66
N GLY A 72 17.94 56.68 -58.94
CA GLY A 72 17.53 55.58 -59.85
C GLY A 72 17.22 54.27 -59.12
N GLN A 73 16.77 53.24 -59.84
CA GLN A 73 16.37 51.96 -59.24
C GLN A 73 17.56 51.21 -58.60
N HIS A 74 17.27 50.37 -57.60
CA HIS A 74 18.25 49.55 -56.85
C HIS A 74 19.36 50.37 -56.17
N THR A 75 19.04 51.59 -55.70
CA THR A 75 19.96 52.49 -54.98
C THR A 75 19.52 52.83 -53.56
N GLN A 76 20.47 53.35 -52.78
CA GLN A 76 20.29 54.09 -51.55
C GLN A 76 20.92 55.49 -51.71
N CYS A 77 20.24 56.52 -51.19
CA CYS A 77 20.68 57.92 -51.25
C CYS A 77 21.21 58.35 -49.88
N HIS A 78 22.34 59.06 -49.86
CA HIS A 78 23.00 59.58 -48.67
C HIS A 78 23.20 61.08 -48.81
N ASN A 79 22.56 61.87 -47.95
CA ASN A 79 22.68 63.32 -47.97
C ASN A 79 23.98 63.79 -47.29
N THR A 80 24.59 64.87 -47.78
CA THR A 80 25.81 65.48 -47.23
C THR A 80 25.71 67.01 -47.28
N TYR A 81 26.54 67.71 -46.51
CA TYR A 81 26.43 69.16 -46.41
C TYR A 81 26.82 69.86 -47.73
N GLY A 82 25.81 70.25 -48.51
CA GLY A 82 25.91 70.92 -49.81
C GLY A 82 25.90 69.98 -51.03
N SER A 83 25.60 68.68 -50.87
CA SER A 83 25.55 67.68 -51.95
C SER A 83 24.93 66.36 -51.47
N TYR A 84 24.72 65.40 -52.36
CA TYR A 84 24.35 64.03 -52.01
C TYR A 84 25.20 63.03 -52.79
N TYR A 85 25.18 61.77 -52.37
CA TYR A 85 25.73 60.66 -53.14
C TYR A 85 24.83 59.43 -53.07
N CYS A 86 25.01 58.53 -54.04
CA CYS A 86 24.24 57.30 -54.21
C CYS A 86 25.13 56.08 -54.06
N THR A 87 24.60 55.01 -53.49
CA THR A 87 25.21 53.67 -53.46
C THR A 87 24.23 52.64 -54.01
N CYS A 88 24.71 51.56 -54.62
CA CYS A 88 23.83 50.46 -55.00
C CYS A 88 23.37 49.65 -53.77
N LEU A 89 22.22 48.99 -53.89
CA LEU A 89 21.79 47.97 -52.94
C LEU A 89 22.62 46.69 -53.09
N SER A 90 22.64 45.85 -52.06
CA SER A 90 23.26 44.51 -52.12
C SER A 90 22.68 43.69 -53.27
N GLY A 91 23.55 42.97 -53.99
CA GLY A 91 23.21 42.29 -55.25
C GLY A 91 23.41 43.14 -56.51
N TYR A 92 23.71 44.44 -56.38
CA TYR A 92 23.84 45.37 -57.52
C TYR A 92 25.18 46.11 -57.51
N SER A 93 25.72 46.38 -58.70
CA SER A 93 26.96 47.13 -58.93
C SER A 93 26.70 48.38 -59.77
N PRO A 94 27.38 49.51 -59.52
CA PRO A 94 27.24 50.70 -60.35
C PRO A 94 28.02 50.53 -61.65
N THR A 95 27.45 50.99 -62.77
CA THR A 95 28.05 50.82 -64.12
C THR A 95 29.40 51.52 -64.32
N ASN A 96 29.77 52.46 -63.45
CA ASN A 96 31.09 53.10 -63.43
C ASN A 96 32.11 52.43 -62.48
N TYR A 97 31.71 51.34 -61.79
CA TYR A 97 32.49 50.61 -60.77
C TYR A 97 32.91 51.43 -59.54
N MET A 98 32.39 52.65 -59.33
CA MET A 98 32.68 53.47 -58.14
C MET A 98 31.68 53.17 -57.02
N ALA A 99 32.17 52.84 -55.82
CA ALA A 99 31.32 52.49 -54.67
C ALA A 99 30.29 53.57 -54.28
N THR A 100 30.57 54.82 -54.60
CA THR A 100 29.64 55.95 -54.52
C THR A 100 29.62 56.70 -55.87
N PHE A 101 28.45 57.21 -56.26
CA PHE A 101 28.29 58.01 -57.50
C PHE A 101 27.29 59.16 -57.32
N ILE A 102 27.33 60.13 -58.24
CA ILE A 102 26.31 61.18 -58.36
C ILE A 102 25.49 60.90 -59.66
N PRO A 103 24.15 60.95 -59.64
CA PRO A 103 23.31 60.49 -60.75
C PRO A 103 23.46 61.28 -62.05
N ASN A 104 23.94 62.53 -61.96
CA ASN A 104 24.11 63.44 -63.08
C ASN A 104 25.08 62.90 -64.15
N ASP A 105 25.96 61.96 -63.78
CA ASP A 105 26.95 61.35 -64.67
C ASP A 105 26.40 60.13 -65.43
N GLY A 106 25.09 59.85 -65.34
CA GLY A 106 24.43 58.74 -66.06
C GLY A 106 24.75 57.34 -65.52
N THR A 107 25.41 57.24 -64.37
CA THR A 107 25.67 55.97 -63.67
C THR A 107 24.38 55.42 -63.09
N TYR A 108 24.18 54.10 -63.21
CA TYR A 108 23.05 53.37 -62.62
C TYR A 108 23.52 52.03 -62.05
N CYS A 109 22.68 51.41 -61.23
CA CYS A 109 22.95 50.10 -60.65
C CYS A 109 22.46 48.99 -61.58
N GLN A 110 23.38 48.12 -62.01
CA GLN A 110 23.10 46.88 -62.72
C GLN A 110 23.22 45.69 -61.78
N ASP A 111 22.50 44.61 -62.08
CA ASP A 111 22.60 43.33 -61.40
C ASP A 111 24.03 42.77 -61.38
N ILE A 112 24.43 42.11 -60.29
CA ILE A 112 25.69 41.36 -60.20
C ILE A 112 25.41 39.91 -60.58
N ASP A 113 25.80 39.52 -61.80
CA ASP A 113 25.74 38.12 -62.23
C ASP A 113 26.74 37.26 -61.45
N GLU A 114 26.31 36.76 -60.29
CA GLU A 114 27.14 35.98 -59.37
C GLU A 114 27.50 34.61 -59.96
N CYS A 115 26.70 34.10 -60.91
CA CYS A 115 26.99 32.86 -61.62
C CYS A 115 28.23 32.93 -62.54
N LYS A 116 28.79 34.12 -62.78
CA LYS A 116 30.14 34.26 -63.35
C LYS A 116 31.27 33.84 -62.40
N ILE A 117 30.99 33.67 -61.10
CA ILE A 117 31.97 33.24 -60.08
C ILE A 117 32.07 31.71 -60.06
N THR A 118 33.20 31.18 -60.51
CA THR A 118 33.46 29.74 -60.56
C THR A 118 33.44 29.10 -59.16
N GLY A 119 32.67 28.02 -58.99
CA GLY A 119 32.61 27.23 -57.76
C GLY A 119 31.59 27.68 -56.72
N LEU A 120 30.82 28.74 -56.99
CA LEU A 120 29.84 29.34 -56.06
C LEU A 120 28.81 28.34 -55.50
N CYS A 121 28.32 27.42 -56.34
CA CYS A 121 27.37 26.37 -55.95
C CYS A 121 28.02 25.08 -55.40
N GLY A 122 29.33 25.05 -55.21
CA GLY A 122 30.09 23.85 -54.85
C GLY A 122 30.19 22.83 -56.00
N GLN A 123 30.72 21.64 -55.68
CA GLN A 123 30.91 20.57 -56.67
C GLN A 123 29.56 19.95 -57.07
N GLY A 124 29.28 19.92 -58.38
CA GLY A 124 28.04 19.34 -58.92
C GLY A 124 26.79 20.21 -58.77
N GLY A 125 26.92 21.45 -58.32
CA GLY A 125 25.86 22.45 -58.41
C GLY A 125 25.95 23.28 -59.69
N TRP A 126 24.81 23.58 -60.31
CA TRP A 126 24.67 24.60 -61.35
C TRP A 126 24.00 25.85 -60.78
N CYS A 127 24.32 27.01 -61.36
CA CYS A 127 23.90 28.33 -60.86
C CYS A 127 22.86 28.95 -61.78
N ARG A 128 21.79 29.51 -61.21
CA ARG A 128 20.81 30.37 -61.88
C ARG A 128 20.87 31.77 -61.27
N ASN A 129 21.16 32.75 -62.12
CA ASN A 129 21.17 34.16 -61.72
C ASN A 129 19.73 34.69 -61.62
N LEU A 130 19.47 35.53 -60.64
CA LEU A 130 18.20 36.22 -60.39
C LEU A 130 18.45 37.72 -60.23
N GLU A 131 17.40 38.53 -60.10
CA GLU A 131 17.53 39.98 -59.96
C GLU A 131 17.99 40.37 -58.53
N GLY A 132 19.29 40.63 -58.36
CA GLY A 132 19.94 40.98 -57.09
C GLY A 132 20.30 39.80 -56.20
N SER A 133 20.35 38.57 -56.74
CA SER A 133 20.75 37.35 -56.03
C SER A 133 20.93 36.17 -57.00
N PHE A 134 21.35 35.02 -56.49
CA PHE A 134 21.45 33.77 -57.25
C PHE A 134 20.85 32.60 -56.47
N GLU A 135 20.61 31.51 -57.19
CA GLU A 135 20.28 30.22 -56.58
C GLU A 135 21.03 29.07 -57.28
N CYS A 136 21.18 27.98 -56.56
CA CYS A 136 21.88 26.78 -56.96
C CYS A 136 20.92 25.59 -57.01
N ALA A 137 21.20 24.67 -57.92
CA ALA A 137 20.47 23.43 -58.13
C ALA A 137 21.46 22.32 -58.50
N CYS A 138 21.12 21.05 -58.28
CA CYS A 138 22.08 19.95 -58.42
C CYS A 138 22.06 19.32 -59.81
N LEU A 139 23.25 18.99 -60.32
CA LEU A 139 23.41 18.26 -61.58
C LEU A 139 23.02 16.79 -61.40
N LEU A 140 22.59 16.14 -62.49
CA LEU A 140 22.22 14.72 -62.49
C LEU A 140 23.37 13.86 -61.96
N GLY A 141 23.09 13.03 -60.95
CA GLY A 141 24.10 12.26 -60.23
C GLY A 141 24.64 12.94 -58.96
N TYR A 142 24.13 14.13 -58.63
CA TYR A 142 24.30 14.78 -57.33
C TYR A 142 22.92 14.94 -56.66
N GLN A 143 22.92 14.95 -55.33
CA GLN A 143 21.75 15.22 -54.49
C GLN A 143 22.06 16.37 -53.52
N ILE A 144 21.03 17.12 -53.16
CA ILE A 144 21.17 18.21 -52.19
C ILE A 144 21.39 17.68 -50.77
N HIS A 145 22.35 18.28 -50.08
CA HIS A 145 22.67 18.02 -48.69
C HIS A 145 22.35 19.27 -47.85
N ASN A 146 21.66 19.07 -46.73
CA ASN A 146 21.27 20.12 -45.76
C ASN A 146 20.37 21.25 -46.32
N GLY A 147 19.48 20.95 -47.27
CA GLY A 147 18.48 21.92 -47.75
C GLY A 147 17.41 21.31 -48.65
N ALA A 148 16.63 22.16 -49.30
CA ALA A 148 15.72 21.82 -50.39
C ALA A 148 16.12 22.61 -51.65
N GLU A 149 15.83 22.05 -52.83
CA GLU A 149 16.26 22.60 -54.12
C GLU A 149 15.14 23.43 -54.77
N PRO A 150 15.43 24.62 -55.35
CA PRO A 150 16.71 25.32 -55.42
C PRO A 150 17.13 26.00 -54.09
N PHE A 151 18.43 26.18 -53.90
CA PHE A 151 19.04 26.66 -52.65
C PHE A 151 20.05 27.81 -52.87
N HIS A 152 20.17 28.73 -51.92
CA HIS A 152 21.22 29.74 -51.91
C HIS A 152 22.29 29.35 -50.87
N PRO A 153 23.54 28.97 -51.26
CA PRO A 153 24.55 28.37 -50.38
C PRO A 153 24.77 29.09 -49.05
N HIS A 154 24.94 30.43 -49.05
CA HIS A 154 25.17 31.20 -47.82
C HIS A 154 23.94 31.34 -46.91
N ARG A 155 22.72 31.31 -47.47
CA ARG A 155 21.46 31.46 -46.75
C ARG A 155 21.02 30.13 -46.13
N ASP A 156 20.99 29.10 -46.97
CA ASP A 156 20.38 27.81 -46.64
C ASP A 156 21.40 26.80 -46.10
N LYS A 157 22.71 27.08 -46.25
CA LYS A 157 23.84 26.21 -45.86
C LYS A 157 23.83 24.83 -46.53
N ALA A 158 23.11 24.73 -47.64
CA ALA A 158 23.00 23.54 -48.46
C ALA A 158 24.11 23.46 -49.51
N SER A 159 24.41 22.24 -49.97
CA SER A 159 25.35 21.99 -51.07
C SER A 159 25.04 20.67 -51.79
N CYS A 160 25.48 20.53 -53.03
CA CYS A 160 25.36 19.28 -53.76
C CYS A 160 26.44 18.27 -53.32
N LYS A 161 26.05 17.00 -53.14
CA LYS A 161 26.96 15.86 -52.94
C LYS A 161 26.70 14.81 -54.01
N VAL A 162 27.76 14.14 -54.47
CA VAL A 162 27.61 13.05 -55.45
C VAL A 162 26.75 11.93 -54.85
N VAL A 163 25.87 11.35 -55.67
CA VAL A 163 25.07 10.19 -55.29
C VAL A 163 25.99 8.99 -55.09
N ASP A 164 25.83 8.33 -53.96
CA ASP A 164 26.50 7.07 -53.62
C ASP A 164 25.44 5.96 -53.57
N CYS A 165 25.62 4.90 -54.36
CA CYS A 165 24.72 3.74 -54.33
C CYS A 165 25.09 2.74 -53.22
N GLY A 166 26.14 3.03 -52.44
CA GLY A 166 26.57 2.21 -51.32
C GLY A 166 27.14 0.86 -51.73
N GLN A 167 27.26 -0.02 -50.73
CA GLN A 167 27.83 -1.36 -50.91
C GLN A 167 26.95 -2.23 -51.81
N LEU A 168 27.59 -2.90 -52.78
CA LEU A 168 26.96 -3.86 -53.69
C LEU A 168 26.34 -5.03 -52.92
N ALA A 169 25.14 -5.42 -53.33
CA ALA A 169 24.53 -6.66 -52.86
C ALA A 169 25.24 -7.89 -53.46
N PRO A 170 25.34 -9.02 -52.71
CA PRO A 170 25.70 -10.30 -53.30
C PRO A 170 24.59 -10.75 -54.26
N VAL A 171 24.99 -11.38 -55.37
CA VAL A 171 24.09 -11.92 -56.40
C VAL A 171 24.31 -13.42 -56.45
N GLU A 172 23.23 -14.21 -56.50
CA GLU A 172 23.29 -15.67 -56.32
C GLU A 172 24.23 -16.34 -57.34
N ASP A 173 25.07 -17.24 -56.82
CA ASP A 173 26.09 -17.99 -57.55
C ASP A 173 27.03 -17.14 -58.44
N THR A 174 27.34 -15.92 -57.99
CA THR A 174 28.38 -15.05 -58.59
C THR A 174 29.34 -14.45 -57.57
N VAL A 175 30.59 -14.27 -58.00
CA VAL A 175 31.59 -13.41 -57.35
C VAL A 175 31.71 -12.06 -58.06
N LEU A 176 32.00 -11.03 -57.26
CA LEU A 176 32.38 -9.71 -57.77
C LEU A 176 33.79 -9.77 -58.36
N LEU A 177 33.92 -9.62 -59.68
CA LEU A 177 35.20 -9.63 -60.39
C LEU A 177 35.94 -8.29 -60.26
N SER A 178 35.21 -7.17 -60.35
CA SER A 178 35.77 -5.82 -60.23
C SER A 178 34.70 -4.76 -59.94
N VAL A 179 35.10 -3.65 -59.32
CA VAL A 179 34.26 -2.46 -59.08
C VAL A 179 35.12 -1.21 -59.21
N THR A 180 34.62 -0.17 -59.90
CA THR A 180 35.36 1.10 -60.09
C THR A 180 35.17 2.10 -58.96
N GLY A 181 34.08 1.96 -58.19
CA GLY A 181 33.67 2.82 -57.07
C GLY A 181 32.19 2.61 -56.74
N THR A 182 31.63 3.35 -55.79
CA THR A 182 30.19 3.25 -55.42
C THR A 182 29.34 4.45 -55.81
N THR A 183 29.98 5.54 -56.27
CA THR A 183 29.30 6.78 -56.67
C THR A 183 28.69 6.71 -58.08
N TYR A 184 27.79 7.64 -58.39
CA TYR A 184 27.08 7.74 -59.66
C TYR A 184 27.95 7.48 -60.90
N GLY A 185 27.47 6.61 -61.78
CA GLY A 185 28.15 6.25 -63.03
C GLY A 185 29.25 5.19 -62.89
N ASN A 186 29.62 4.77 -61.67
CA ASN A 186 30.51 3.62 -61.49
C ASN A 186 29.86 2.31 -61.94
N VAL A 187 30.71 1.36 -62.32
CA VAL A 187 30.32 0.04 -62.80
C VAL A 187 30.97 -1.03 -61.93
N ALA A 188 30.21 -2.09 -61.66
CA ALA A 188 30.70 -3.32 -61.03
C ALA A 188 30.43 -4.51 -61.96
N THR A 189 31.36 -5.44 -62.04
CA THR A 189 31.33 -6.60 -62.94
C THR A 189 31.37 -7.89 -62.15
N TYR A 190 30.48 -8.81 -62.48
CA TYR A 190 30.29 -10.10 -61.81
C TYR A 190 30.73 -11.25 -62.74
N VAL A 191 31.03 -12.40 -62.16
CA VAL A 191 31.28 -13.67 -62.87
C VAL A 191 30.75 -14.83 -62.03
N CYS A 192 30.32 -15.92 -62.66
CA CYS A 192 29.77 -17.07 -61.93
C CYS A 192 30.78 -17.69 -60.96
N ASP A 193 30.26 -18.24 -59.87
CA ASP A 193 31.02 -18.99 -58.86
C ASP A 193 31.77 -20.20 -59.44
N GLU A 194 32.80 -20.68 -58.74
CA GLU A 194 33.48 -21.92 -59.11
C GLU A 194 32.48 -23.09 -59.21
N GLY A 195 32.46 -23.77 -60.36
CA GLY A 195 31.52 -24.85 -60.63
C GLY A 195 30.17 -24.38 -61.20
N PHE A 196 30.01 -23.10 -61.53
CA PHE A 196 28.84 -22.55 -62.23
C PHE A 196 29.27 -21.98 -63.59
N ILE A 197 28.32 -21.88 -64.53
CA ILE A 197 28.52 -21.36 -65.88
C ILE A 197 27.48 -20.30 -66.21
N TRP A 198 27.85 -19.31 -67.03
CA TRP A 198 26.94 -18.24 -67.45
C TRP A 198 25.89 -18.80 -68.41
N ALA A 199 24.61 -18.74 -68.00
CA ALA A 199 23.48 -19.22 -68.79
C ALA A 199 22.78 -18.10 -69.56
N SER A 200 22.50 -16.96 -68.91
CA SER A 200 21.88 -15.78 -69.56
C SER A 200 22.10 -14.49 -68.75
N GLY A 201 21.60 -13.35 -69.25
CA GLY A 201 21.59 -12.05 -68.55
C GLY A 201 22.92 -11.30 -68.54
N ASP A 202 22.87 -10.01 -68.18
CA ASP A 202 24.03 -9.10 -68.17
C ASP A 202 24.81 -9.19 -66.84
N ASN A 203 26.13 -9.31 -66.92
CA ASN A 203 27.00 -9.49 -65.74
C ASN A 203 27.53 -8.18 -65.13
N THR A 204 26.92 -7.02 -65.45
CA THR A 204 27.35 -5.71 -64.92
C THR A 204 26.24 -4.97 -64.20
N SER A 205 26.60 -4.20 -63.17
CA SER A 205 25.71 -3.24 -62.51
C SER A 205 26.26 -1.83 -62.58
N VAL A 206 25.37 -0.84 -62.69
CA VAL A 206 25.72 0.59 -62.80
C VAL A 206 25.02 1.41 -61.71
N CYS A 207 25.74 2.29 -61.04
CA CYS A 207 25.17 3.17 -60.00
C CYS A 207 24.33 4.29 -60.63
N GLY A 208 23.01 4.28 -60.39
CA GLY A 208 22.04 5.24 -60.93
C GLY A 208 21.87 6.51 -60.09
N ALA A 209 21.34 7.58 -60.72
CA ALA A 209 21.11 8.88 -60.07
C ALA A 209 20.08 8.84 -58.92
N ASN A 210 19.34 7.74 -58.79
CA ASN A 210 18.41 7.44 -57.70
C ASN A 210 19.08 6.82 -56.46
N GLY A 211 20.41 6.63 -56.46
CA GLY A 211 21.14 6.00 -55.35
C GLY A 211 20.97 4.48 -55.28
N LEU A 212 20.60 3.85 -56.39
CA LEU A 212 20.49 2.39 -56.49
C LEU A 212 21.34 1.87 -57.64
N TRP A 213 21.98 0.72 -57.40
CA TRP A 213 22.60 -0.09 -58.44
C TRP A 213 21.53 -0.67 -59.38
N ARG A 214 21.74 -0.57 -60.68
CA ARG A 214 20.90 -1.17 -61.73
C ARG A 214 21.65 -2.33 -62.37
N GLY A 215 21.05 -3.52 -62.37
CA GLY A 215 21.74 -4.77 -62.71
C GLY A 215 22.53 -5.33 -61.51
N PRO A 216 23.22 -6.47 -61.66
CA PRO A 216 23.27 -7.28 -62.88
C PRO A 216 21.97 -8.06 -63.09
N THR A 217 21.84 -8.71 -64.25
CA THR A 217 20.74 -9.65 -64.56
C THR A 217 21.24 -11.06 -64.88
N VAL A 218 22.55 -11.31 -64.71
CA VAL A 218 23.21 -12.58 -64.95
C VAL A 218 22.54 -13.73 -64.20
N VAL A 219 22.31 -14.83 -64.92
CA VAL A 219 21.89 -16.12 -64.40
C VAL A 219 23.04 -17.09 -64.61
N CYS A 220 23.49 -17.68 -63.51
CA CYS A 220 24.52 -18.71 -63.50
C CYS A 220 23.87 -20.06 -63.23
N GLU A 221 24.06 -21.02 -64.14
CA GLU A 221 23.62 -22.40 -63.94
C GLU A 221 24.76 -23.24 -63.35
N ALA A 222 24.41 -24.14 -62.44
CA ALA A 222 25.37 -25.10 -61.91
C ALA A 222 25.92 -25.96 -63.06
N LYS A 223 27.24 -26.06 -63.19
CA LYS A 223 27.90 -26.92 -64.19
C LYS A 223 27.43 -28.37 -64.11
N CYS A 224 26.96 -28.78 -62.94
CA CYS A 224 26.41 -30.08 -62.64
C CYS A 224 24.94 -29.91 -62.20
N GLY A 225 24.04 -30.77 -62.69
CA GLY A 225 22.62 -30.73 -62.30
C GLY A 225 22.38 -30.98 -60.79
N PRO A 226 21.12 -31.04 -60.33
CA PRO A 226 20.81 -31.24 -58.91
C PRO A 226 21.48 -32.50 -58.33
N VAL A 227 21.89 -32.40 -57.06
CA VAL A 227 22.64 -33.44 -56.36
C VAL A 227 21.90 -34.79 -56.40
N PRO A 228 22.57 -35.93 -56.69
CA PRO A 228 21.88 -37.20 -56.87
C PRO A 228 21.18 -37.70 -55.59
N PHE A 229 19.85 -37.70 -55.58
CA PHE A 229 19.05 -38.25 -54.49
C PHE A 229 19.35 -39.75 -54.26
N LEU A 230 19.61 -40.12 -53.01
CA LEU A 230 19.85 -41.50 -52.58
C LEU A 230 18.88 -41.83 -51.43
N ALA A 231 18.14 -42.93 -51.57
CA ALA A 231 17.11 -43.32 -50.61
C ALA A 231 17.71 -43.59 -49.22
N ASN A 232 16.98 -43.12 -48.20
CA ASN A 232 17.28 -43.29 -46.78
C ASN A 232 18.68 -42.75 -46.38
N SER A 233 19.13 -41.69 -47.09
CA SER A 233 20.39 -41.01 -46.89
C SER A 233 20.29 -39.50 -47.13
N GLU A 234 21.19 -38.75 -46.50
CA GLU A 234 21.31 -37.30 -46.48
C GLU A 234 22.70 -36.85 -46.97
N VAL A 235 22.81 -35.57 -47.35
CA VAL A 235 24.10 -34.94 -47.71
C VAL A 235 24.71 -34.31 -46.45
N VAL A 236 25.86 -34.83 -46.02
CA VAL A 236 26.60 -34.27 -44.86
C VAL A 236 27.62 -33.21 -45.27
N TRP A 237 28.05 -33.21 -46.53
CA TRP A 237 29.00 -32.22 -47.06
C TRP A 237 28.98 -32.19 -48.60
N HIS A 238 29.18 -31.02 -49.19
CA HIS A 238 29.40 -30.85 -50.62
C HIS A 238 30.31 -29.65 -50.92
N ASN A 239 31.08 -29.71 -52.02
CA ASN A 239 31.92 -28.60 -52.51
C ASN A 239 31.67 -28.28 -53.99
N ARG A 240 30.41 -28.36 -54.44
CA ARG A 240 29.93 -28.20 -55.83
C ARG A 240 30.45 -29.28 -56.83
N SER A 241 31.64 -29.86 -56.61
CA SER A 241 32.23 -30.93 -57.45
C SER A 241 32.19 -32.33 -56.82
N VAL A 242 32.17 -32.43 -55.49
CA VAL A 242 32.06 -33.68 -54.73
C VAL A 242 30.95 -33.53 -53.69
N VAL A 243 30.22 -34.62 -53.46
CA VAL A 243 29.15 -34.73 -52.44
C VAL A 243 29.39 -35.98 -51.61
N ILE A 244 29.41 -35.82 -50.29
CA ILE A 244 29.51 -36.92 -49.33
C ILE A 244 28.14 -37.14 -48.69
N HIS A 245 27.62 -38.34 -48.85
CA HIS A 245 26.35 -38.79 -48.29
C HIS A 245 26.56 -39.55 -46.98
N ARG A 246 25.52 -39.62 -46.14
CA ARG A 246 25.44 -40.45 -44.93
C ARG A 246 24.05 -41.06 -44.85
N CYS A 247 23.89 -42.23 -44.25
CA CYS A 247 22.54 -42.71 -43.93
C CYS A 247 21.86 -41.77 -42.93
N MET A 248 20.56 -41.57 -43.09
CA MET A 248 19.78 -40.80 -42.10
C MET A 248 19.74 -41.56 -40.77
N ASP A 249 19.44 -40.86 -39.67
CA ASP A 249 19.21 -41.51 -38.38
C ASP A 249 18.10 -42.59 -38.50
N GLY A 250 18.24 -43.69 -37.76
CA GLY A 250 17.45 -44.92 -37.97
C GLY A 250 17.96 -45.84 -39.09
N TYR A 251 18.99 -45.43 -39.87
CA TYR A 251 19.56 -46.25 -40.95
C TYR A 251 21.08 -46.44 -40.81
N HIS A 252 21.55 -47.66 -41.11
CA HIS A 252 22.98 -48.01 -41.14
C HIS A 252 23.49 -48.23 -42.57
N ILE A 253 24.81 -48.04 -42.76
CA ILE A 253 25.49 -48.29 -44.03
C ILE A 253 25.52 -49.81 -44.28
N TRP A 254 24.80 -50.27 -45.29
CA TRP A 254 24.77 -51.69 -45.67
C TRP A 254 25.90 -52.04 -46.65
N LYS A 255 26.09 -51.24 -47.71
CA LYS A 255 27.24 -51.33 -48.65
C LYS A 255 27.31 -50.13 -49.60
N GLY A 256 28.46 -49.98 -50.26
CA GLY A 256 28.69 -49.00 -51.34
C GLY A 256 29.56 -47.82 -50.92
N SER A 257 30.03 -47.05 -51.90
CA SER A 257 30.70 -45.76 -51.65
C SER A 257 29.67 -44.68 -51.39
N ASN A 258 29.93 -43.81 -50.41
CA ASN A 258 29.09 -42.67 -50.07
C ASN A 258 29.48 -41.36 -50.78
N ILE A 259 30.45 -41.40 -51.70
CA ILE A 259 30.93 -40.21 -52.42
C ILE A 259 30.34 -40.17 -53.83
N SER A 260 29.67 -39.07 -54.18
CA SER A 260 29.33 -38.72 -55.56
C SER A 260 30.30 -37.66 -56.08
N VAL A 261 30.70 -37.76 -57.35
CA VAL A 261 31.66 -36.83 -57.98
C VAL A 261 31.09 -36.33 -59.30
N CYS A 262 31.17 -35.03 -59.57
CA CYS A 262 30.79 -34.49 -60.87
C CYS A 262 31.96 -34.57 -61.86
N GLY A 263 31.70 -35.12 -63.05
CA GLY A 263 32.67 -35.18 -64.13
C GLY A 263 32.88 -33.82 -64.82
N SER A 264 33.95 -33.72 -65.61
CA SER A 264 34.23 -32.53 -66.43
C SER A 264 33.09 -32.16 -67.40
N SER A 265 32.26 -33.15 -67.77
CA SER A 265 31.07 -33.06 -68.62
C SER A 265 29.79 -32.57 -67.92
N GLY A 266 29.83 -32.22 -66.63
CA GLY A 266 28.65 -31.74 -65.89
C GLY A 266 27.68 -32.83 -65.42
N VAL A 267 28.09 -34.10 -65.49
CA VAL A 267 27.26 -35.24 -65.06
C VAL A 267 27.79 -35.81 -63.74
N TRP A 268 26.90 -36.03 -62.78
CA TRP A 268 27.22 -36.70 -61.51
C TRP A 268 27.45 -38.20 -61.69
N GLN A 269 28.65 -38.67 -61.35
CA GLN A 269 28.88 -40.05 -60.95
C GLN A 269 28.25 -40.26 -59.57
N LYS A 270 27.07 -40.86 -59.55
CA LYS A 270 26.27 -41.11 -58.34
C LYS A 270 26.94 -42.13 -57.40
N ALA A 271 26.95 -41.83 -56.11
CA ALA A 271 27.38 -42.74 -55.05
C ALA A 271 26.59 -44.07 -55.07
N THR A 272 27.23 -45.15 -54.61
CA THR A 272 26.64 -46.50 -54.59
C THR A 272 26.11 -46.93 -53.23
N LEU A 273 26.15 -46.02 -52.25
CA LEU A 273 25.63 -46.17 -50.90
C LEU A 273 24.21 -46.77 -50.89
N ARG A 274 24.03 -47.79 -50.08
CA ARG A 274 22.73 -48.33 -49.68
C ARG A 274 22.63 -48.27 -48.17
N CYS A 275 21.61 -47.55 -47.70
CA CYS A 275 21.23 -47.47 -46.30
C CYS A 275 20.14 -48.49 -46.02
N ARG A 276 20.25 -49.17 -44.87
CA ARG A 276 19.25 -50.14 -44.41
C ARG A 276 18.78 -49.76 -43.03
N ASP A 277 17.47 -49.93 -42.84
CA ASP A 277 16.77 -49.83 -41.57
C ASP A 277 17.54 -50.51 -40.42
N ILE A 278 17.58 -49.86 -39.26
CA ILE A 278 18.12 -50.41 -38.01
C ILE A 278 16.93 -50.95 -37.22
N ASP A 279 16.87 -52.27 -37.06
CA ASP A 279 15.85 -52.93 -36.23
C ASP A 279 16.14 -52.65 -34.74
N GLU A 280 15.69 -51.49 -34.26
CA GLU A 280 15.97 -51.01 -32.90
C GLU A 280 15.33 -51.89 -31.84
N CYS A 281 14.21 -52.55 -32.17
CA CYS A 281 13.50 -53.46 -31.28
C CYS A 281 14.30 -54.73 -30.91
N ARG A 282 15.47 -54.95 -31.52
CA ARG A 282 16.44 -55.98 -31.10
C ARG A 282 17.27 -55.56 -29.87
N ILE A 283 17.20 -54.29 -29.47
CA ILE A 283 17.85 -53.74 -28.28
C ILE A 283 16.87 -53.82 -27.10
N THR A 284 17.21 -54.64 -26.10
CA THR A 284 16.39 -54.83 -24.89
C THR A 284 16.30 -53.56 -24.05
N GLY A 285 15.08 -53.16 -23.68
CA GLY A 285 14.82 -52.11 -22.68
C GLY A 285 14.44 -50.72 -23.22
N LEU A 286 14.43 -50.51 -24.54
CA LEU A 286 14.14 -49.19 -25.15
C LEU A 286 12.80 -48.57 -24.70
N CYS A 287 11.73 -49.37 -24.60
CA CYS A 287 10.39 -48.89 -24.24
C CYS A 287 10.13 -48.79 -22.72
N GLY A 288 11.11 -49.10 -21.88
CA GLY A 288 10.94 -49.26 -20.42
C GLY A 288 10.27 -50.58 -20.02
N GLU A 289 10.01 -50.75 -18.73
CA GLU A 289 9.33 -51.94 -18.21
C GLU A 289 7.88 -52.00 -18.70
N GLY A 290 7.45 -53.19 -19.15
CA GLY A 290 6.10 -53.39 -19.70
C GLY A 290 5.86 -52.76 -21.07
N GLY A 291 6.88 -52.26 -21.78
CA GLY A 291 6.74 -51.74 -23.15
C GLY A 291 7.02 -52.79 -24.23
N TRP A 292 6.11 -52.93 -25.20
CA TRP A 292 6.37 -53.57 -26.49
C TRP A 292 6.96 -52.55 -27.46
N CYS A 293 7.95 -52.97 -28.25
CA CYS A 293 8.55 -52.21 -29.34
C CYS A 293 7.99 -52.70 -30.68
N ARG A 294 7.64 -51.78 -31.59
CA ARG A 294 7.29 -52.04 -32.98
C ARG A 294 8.26 -51.28 -33.90
N ASN A 295 8.98 -52.02 -34.74
CA ASN A 295 9.90 -51.46 -35.70
C ASN A 295 9.15 -50.86 -36.89
N LEU A 296 9.57 -49.67 -37.34
CA LEU A 296 9.07 -48.94 -38.51
C LEU A 296 10.26 -48.67 -39.46
N GLU A 297 10.05 -48.09 -40.63
CA GLU A 297 11.18 -47.80 -41.54
C GLU A 297 11.93 -46.53 -41.07
N GLY A 298 13.10 -46.72 -40.45
CA GLY A 298 13.96 -45.64 -39.93
C GLY A 298 13.58 -45.12 -38.54
N SER A 299 12.78 -45.87 -37.78
CA SER A 299 12.40 -45.51 -36.41
C SER A 299 11.66 -46.68 -35.74
N PHE A 300 11.41 -46.55 -34.44
CA PHE A 300 10.57 -47.48 -33.68
C PHE A 300 9.50 -46.73 -32.87
N GLU A 301 8.44 -47.43 -32.52
CA GLU A 301 7.43 -46.94 -31.59
C GLU A 301 7.18 -47.95 -30.46
N CYS A 302 6.64 -47.45 -29.35
CA CYS A 302 6.37 -48.20 -28.14
C CYS A 302 4.88 -48.16 -27.78
N THR A 303 4.37 -49.28 -27.27
CA THR A 303 3.03 -49.45 -26.71
C THR A 303 3.11 -50.27 -25.43
N CYS A 304 2.32 -49.96 -24.41
CA CYS A 304 2.38 -50.62 -23.12
C CYS A 304 1.61 -51.95 -23.09
N GLN A 305 2.04 -52.84 -22.20
CA GLN A 305 1.37 -54.10 -21.90
C GLN A 305 0.09 -53.88 -21.09
N LEU A 306 -0.85 -54.82 -21.19
CA LEU A 306 -2.03 -54.86 -20.32
C LEU A 306 -1.58 -54.84 -18.84
N GLY A 307 -1.95 -53.78 -18.12
CA GLY A 307 -1.48 -53.51 -16.76
C GLY A 307 -0.43 -52.42 -16.62
N TYR A 308 0.01 -51.84 -17.73
CA TYR A 308 0.88 -50.66 -17.80
C TYR A 308 0.16 -49.54 -18.56
N GLN A 309 0.48 -48.29 -18.25
CA GLN A 309 -0.03 -47.09 -18.92
C GLN A 309 1.12 -46.13 -19.26
N VAL A 310 0.93 -45.31 -20.29
CA VAL A 310 1.93 -44.31 -20.69
C VAL A 310 1.97 -43.16 -19.70
N HIS A 311 3.16 -42.90 -19.18
CA HIS A 311 3.48 -41.71 -18.41
C HIS A 311 4.06 -40.64 -19.34
N ASN A 312 3.55 -39.41 -19.25
CA ASN A 312 3.96 -38.23 -20.03
C ASN A 312 3.79 -38.35 -21.56
N GLY A 313 2.80 -39.09 -22.05
CA GLY A 313 2.51 -39.23 -23.48
C GLY A 313 1.18 -39.92 -23.76
N ALA A 314 1.01 -40.39 -25.00
CA ALA A 314 -0.12 -41.21 -25.46
C ALA A 314 0.40 -42.33 -26.38
N GLU A 315 -0.38 -43.38 -26.60
CA GLU A 315 0.04 -44.52 -27.44
C GLU A 315 -0.30 -44.32 -28.93
N PRO A 316 0.57 -44.77 -29.86
CA PRO A 316 1.96 -45.23 -29.65
C PRO A 316 2.93 -44.05 -29.46
N PHE A 317 4.02 -44.26 -28.71
CA PHE A 317 5.01 -43.21 -28.36
C PHE A 317 6.44 -43.59 -28.76
N HIS A 318 7.30 -42.61 -29.03
CA HIS A 318 8.73 -42.78 -29.23
C HIS A 318 9.50 -42.23 -28.01
N PRO A 319 10.17 -43.05 -27.18
CA PRO A 319 10.70 -42.65 -25.87
C PRO A 319 11.56 -41.37 -25.86
N GLN A 320 12.45 -41.20 -26.84
CA GLN A 320 13.36 -40.05 -26.90
C GLN A 320 12.67 -38.73 -27.35
N ARG A 321 11.73 -38.83 -28.30
CA ARG A 321 11.00 -37.70 -28.90
C ARG A 321 9.94 -37.18 -27.93
N ASP A 322 9.15 -38.10 -27.40
CA ASP A 322 7.95 -37.79 -26.62
C ASP A 322 8.22 -37.74 -25.11
N LYS A 323 9.41 -38.20 -24.67
CA LYS A 323 9.83 -38.32 -23.26
C LYS A 323 8.87 -39.15 -22.40
N ALA A 324 8.16 -40.06 -23.06
CA ALA A 324 7.15 -40.93 -22.49
C ALA A 324 7.71 -42.32 -22.19
N SER A 325 7.12 -43.01 -21.21
CA SER A 325 7.47 -44.40 -20.87
C SER A 325 6.31 -45.14 -20.23
N CYS A 326 6.33 -46.47 -20.32
CA CYS A 326 5.37 -47.31 -19.62
C CYS A 326 5.63 -47.33 -18.11
N LYS A 327 4.56 -47.24 -17.32
CA LYS A 327 4.57 -47.48 -15.87
C LYS A 327 3.44 -48.44 -15.52
N VAL A 328 3.66 -49.31 -14.53
CA VAL A 328 2.62 -50.22 -14.04
C VAL A 328 1.44 -49.42 -13.50
N VAL A 329 0.22 -49.88 -13.79
CA VAL A 329 -1.01 -49.29 -13.27
C VAL A 329 -1.10 -49.55 -11.78
N ASP A 330 -1.37 -48.51 -11.01
CA ASP A 330 -1.64 -48.56 -9.57
C ASP A 330 -3.11 -48.18 -9.33
N CYS A 331 -3.87 -49.05 -8.67
CA CYS A 331 -5.27 -48.78 -8.31
C CYS A 331 -5.41 -47.96 -7.02
N GLY A 332 -4.27 -47.62 -6.38
CA GLY A 332 -4.23 -46.79 -5.19
C GLY A 332 -4.88 -47.43 -3.96
N GLN A 333 -5.25 -46.58 -3.01
CA GLN A 333 -5.77 -47.01 -1.72
C GLN A 333 -7.16 -47.66 -1.85
N LEU A 334 -7.29 -48.86 -1.30
CA LEU A 334 -8.54 -49.62 -1.20
C LEU A 334 -9.64 -48.81 -0.48
N ALA A 335 -10.84 -48.84 -1.03
CA ALA A 335 -12.03 -48.27 -0.38
C ALA A 335 -12.48 -49.15 0.80
N PRO A 336 -13.02 -48.56 1.88
CA PRO A 336 -13.73 -49.31 2.91
C PRO A 336 -15.04 -49.88 2.34
N VAL A 337 -15.39 -51.09 2.73
CA VAL A 337 -16.58 -51.82 2.29
C VAL A 337 -17.44 -52.12 3.52
N GLU A 338 -18.75 -51.84 3.43
CA GLU A 338 -19.66 -51.92 4.58
C GLU A 338 -19.66 -53.31 5.24
N ASP A 339 -19.75 -53.32 6.57
CA ASP A 339 -19.81 -54.51 7.43
C ASP A 339 -18.69 -55.56 7.19
N THR A 340 -17.54 -55.13 6.63
CA THR A 340 -16.33 -55.94 6.39
C THR A 340 -15.03 -55.31 6.91
N VAL A 341 -14.01 -56.14 7.11
CA VAL A 341 -12.62 -55.76 7.39
C VAL A 341 -11.66 -56.38 6.37
N LEU A 342 -10.58 -55.66 6.07
CA LEU A 342 -9.52 -56.12 5.16
C LEU A 342 -8.66 -57.18 5.85
N LEU A 343 -8.65 -58.41 5.32
CA LEU A 343 -7.85 -59.53 5.82
C LEU A 343 -6.42 -59.50 5.30
N SER A 344 -6.23 -59.24 4.01
CA SER A 344 -4.91 -59.23 3.36
C SER A 344 -4.92 -58.43 2.06
N VAL A 345 -3.74 -57.96 1.64
CA VAL A 345 -3.51 -57.30 0.34
C VAL A 345 -2.09 -57.63 -0.12
N THR A 346 -1.92 -58.00 -1.39
CA THR A 346 -0.59 -58.35 -1.95
C THR A 346 0.20 -57.14 -2.45
N GLY A 347 -0.50 -56.05 -2.78
CA GLY A 347 0.02 -54.79 -3.31
C GLY A 347 -1.13 -53.95 -3.89
N THR A 348 -0.84 -52.79 -4.48
CA THR A 348 -1.87 -51.93 -5.12
C THR A 348 -1.78 -51.87 -6.65
N THR A 349 -0.70 -52.41 -7.23
CA THR A 349 -0.49 -52.43 -8.68
C THR A 349 -1.32 -53.51 -9.40
N TYR A 350 -1.44 -53.40 -10.72
CA TYR A 350 -2.24 -54.29 -11.58
C TYR A 350 -2.07 -55.78 -11.25
N GLY A 351 -3.20 -56.49 -11.20
CA GLY A 351 -3.24 -57.92 -10.91
C GLY A 351 -3.07 -58.30 -9.43
N ASN A 352 -2.74 -57.35 -8.54
CA ASN A 352 -2.82 -57.61 -7.09
C ASN A 352 -4.26 -57.85 -6.63
N VAL A 353 -4.37 -58.61 -5.54
CA VAL A 353 -5.63 -59.01 -4.93
C VAL A 353 -5.66 -58.53 -3.47
N ALA A 354 -6.80 -57.99 -3.06
CA ALA A 354 -7.12 -57.72 -1.67
C ALA A 354 -8.30 -58.59 -1.23
N THR A 355 -8.24 -59.15 -0.03
CA THR A 355 -9.22 -60.10 0.50
C THR A 355 -9.89 -59.52 1.74
N TYR A 356 -11.21 -59.62 1.79
CA TYR A 356 -12.07 -59.10 2.85
C TYR A 356 -12.75 -60.24 3.61
N VAL A 357 -13.16 -59.97 4.85
CA VAL A 357 -14.02 -60.84 5.68
C VAL A 357 -15.06 -59.97 6.41
N CYS A 358 -16.20 -60.54 6.79
CA CYS A 358 -17.22 -59.80 7.56
C CYS A 358 -16.70 -59.39 8.96
N ASP A 359 -17.16 -58.25 9.47
CA ASP A 359 -16.82 -57.73 10.80
C ASP A 359 -17.44 -58.56 11.95
N GLU A 360 -17.00 -58.34 13.20
CA GLU A 360 -17.52 -59.09 14.34
C GLU A 360 -19.03 -58.88 14.55
N GLY A 361 -19.73 -60.00 14.73
CA GLY A 361 -21.19 -60.05 14.81
C GLY A 361 -21.89 -60.27 13.47
N PHE A 362 -21.18 -60.29 12.34
CA PHE A 362 -21.73 -60.58 11.01
C PHE A 362 -21.39 -62.00 10.51
N ILE A 363 -22.03 -62.40 9.41
CA ILE A 363 -21.76 -63.60 8.61
C ILE A 363 -21.82 -63.28 7.11
N TRP A 364 -21.14 -64.10 6.32
CA TRP A 364 -21.20 -64.04 4.86
C TRP A 364 -22.59 -64.42 4.34
N ALA A 365 -23.25 -63.53 3.59
CA ALA A 365 -24.54 -63.81 2.95
C ALA A 365 -24.40 -64.07 1.45
N SER A 366 -23.70 -63.20 0.71
CA SER A 366 -23.51 -63.36 -0.74
C SER A 366 -22.35 -62.52 -1.31
N GLY A 367 -22.02 -62.73 -2.59
CA GLY A 367 -21.00 -62.00 -3.33
C GLY A 367 -19.63 -62.70 -3.34
N ASP A 368 -18.62 -61.97 -3.81
CA ASP A 368 -17.19 -62.34 -3.79
C ASP A 368 -16.44 -61.52 -2.73
N ASN A 369 -15.50 -62.15 -2.03
CA ASN A 369 -14.73 -61.52 -0.94
C ASN A 369 -13.39 -60.92 -1.35
N THR A 370 -13.09 -60.89 -2.65
CA THR A 370 -11.84 -60.33 -3.19
C THR A 370 -12.09 -59.11 -4.07
N SER A 371 -11.15 -58.15 -4.03
CA SER A 371 -11.00 -57.15 -5.08
C SER A 371 -9.71 -57.37 -5.85
N VAL A 372 -9.73 -57.07 -7.14
CA VAL A 372 -8.56 -57.21 -8.04
C VAL A 372 -8.28 -55.87 -8.71
N CYS A 373 -7.02 -55.44 -8.73
CA CYS A 373 -6.63 -54.20 -9.40
C CYS A 373 -6.68 -54.36 -10.93
N GLY A 374 -7.59 -53.64 -11.59
CA GLY A 374 -7.82 -53.70 -13.04
C GLY A 374 -6.93 -52.75 -13.85
N ALA A 375 -6.76 -53.04 -15.15
CA ALA A 375 -5.93 -52.25 -16.07
C ALA A 375 -6.42 -50.80 -16.29
N ASN A 376 -7.64 -50.49 -15.84
CA ASN A 376 -8.24 -49.16 -15.81
C ASN A 376 -7.89 -48.34 -14.56
N GLY A 377 -7.01 -48.83 -13.66
CA GLY A 377 -6.64 -48.14 -12.43
C GLY A 377 -7.72 -48.14 -11.35
N LEU A 378 -8.68 -49.07 -11.43
CA LEU A 378 -9.73 -49.23 -10.44
C LEU A 378 -9.73 -50.66 -9.88
N TRP A 379 -9.94 -50.77 -8.58
CA TRP A 379 -10.25 -52.03 -7.91
C TRP A 379 -11.62 -52.54 -8.38
N ARG A 380 -11.67 -53.79 -8.86
CA ARG A 380 -12.91 -54.49 -9.22
C ARG A 380 -13.29 -55.44 -8.09
N GLY A 381 -14.47 -55.26 -7.51
CA GLY A 381 -14.90 -55.95 -6.30
C GLY A 381 -14.39 -55.27 -5.01
N PRO A 382 -14.65 -55.83 -3.82
CA PRO A 382 -15.46 -57.04 -3.61
C PRO A 382 -16.95 -56.76 -3.87
N THR A 383 -17.76 -57.82 -3.92
CA THR A 383 -19.23 -57.73 -3.94
C THR A 383 -19.86 -58.27 -2.66
N ALA A 384 -19.03 -58.39 -1.61
CA ALA A 384 -19.37 -58.86 -0.28
C ALA A 384 -20.66 -58.25 0.28
N VAL A 385 -21.61 -59.11 0.64
CA VAL A 385 -22.76 -58.76 1.47
C VAL A 385 -22.68 -59.56 2.76
N CYS A 386 -22.57 -58.84 3.87
CA CYS A 386 -22.50 -59.39 5.21
C CYS A 386 -23.81 -59.12 5.96
N GLU A 387 -24.38 -60.16 6.59
CA GLU A 387 -25.61 -60.05 7.38
C GLU A 387 -25.31 -60.21 8.87
N ALA A 388 -25.99 -59.44 9.72
CA ALA A 388 -25.78 -59.48 11.16
C ALA A 388 -26.37 -60.76 11.78
N LYS A 389 -25.60 -61.45 12.62
CA LYS A 389 -26.03 -62.63 13.38
C LYS A 389 -27.16 -62.34 14.37
N CYS A 390 -27.27 -61.10 14.82
CA CYS A 390 -28.27 -60.69 15.81
C CYS A 390 -29.59 -60.25 15.14
N GLY A 391 -30.70 -60.67 15.74
CA GLY A 391 -32.04 -60.19 15.39
C GLY A 391 -32.28 -58.71 15.73
N PRO A 392 -33.53 -58.22 15.62
CA PRO A 392 -33.86 -56.79 15.76
C PRO A 392 -33.41 -56.19 17.09
N VAL A 393 -33.12 -54.88 17.05
CA VAL A 393 -32.59 -54.08 18.15
C VAL A 393 -33.44 -54.23 19.43
N PRO A 394 -32.84 -54.48 20.62
CA PRO A 394 -33.58 -54.60 21.87
C PRO A 394 -34.38 -53.33 22.23
N PHE A 395 -35.66 -53.50 22.57
CA PHE A 395 -36.46 -52.41 23.12
C PHE A 395 -36.08 -52.10 24.58
N LEU A 396 -36.05 -50.82 24.94
CA LEU A 396 -35.76 -50.34 26.30
C LEU A 396 -36.65 -49.14 26.65
N ALA A 397 -37.33 -49.20 27.80
CA ALA A 397 -38.42 -48.27 28.14
C ALA A 397 -37.93 -46.87 28.57
N ASN A 398 -38.70 -45.84 28.20
CA ASN A 398 -38.39 -44.41 28.41
C ASN A 398 -37.04 -43.97 27.79
N SER A 399 -36.57 -44.70 26.79
CA SER A 399 -35.33 -44.43 26.06
C SER A 399 -35.49 -44.63 24.56
N GLU A 400 -34.63 -43.97 23.81
CA GLU A 400 -34.52 -43.97 22.35
C GLU A 400 -33.13 -44.49 21.94
N VAL A 401 -33.01 -44.93 20.69
CA VAL A 401 -31.73 -45.33 20.10
C VAL A 401 -31.09 -44.09 19.44
N VAL A 402 -29.87 -43.75 19.85
CA VAL A 402 -29.11 -42.62 19.29
C VAL A 402 -28.25 -43.07 18.12
N TRP A 403 -27.76 -44.31 18.15
CA TRP A 403 -26.89 -44.86 17.11
C TRP A 403 -26.91 -46.40 17.14
N HIS A 404 -26.78 -47.02 15.96
CA HIS A 404 -26.58 -48.47 15.82
C HIS A 404 -25.77 -48.83 14.56
N ASN A 405 -25.01 -49.93 14.61
CA ASN A 405 -24.35 -50.53 13.44
C ASN A 405 -24.65 -52.04 13.30
N ARG A 406 -25.87 -52.48 13.68
CA ARG A 406 -26.33 -53.88 13.75
C ARG A 406 -25.59 -54.79 14.76
N SER A 407 -24.30 -54.57 15.03
CA SER A 407 -23.54 -55.26 16.09
C SER A 407 -23.53 -54.51 17.43
N VAL A 408 -23.67 -53.18 17.43
CA VAL A 408 -23.73 -52.34 18.65
C VAL A 408 -24.90 -51.37 18.57
N VAL A 409 -25.52 -51.05 19.70
CA VAL A 409 -26.62 -50.09 19.84
C VAL A 409 -26.40 -49.21 21.07
N ILE A 410 -26.56 -47.90 20.93
CA ILE A 410 -26.40 -46.91 22.00
C ILE A 410 -27.73 -46.20 22.25
N TYR A 411 -28.14 -46.16 23.53
CA TYR A 411 -29.44 -45.64 23.98
C TYR A 411 -29.27 -44.32 24.75
N ARG A 412 -30.34 -43.52 24.78
CA ARG A 412 -30.46 -42.28 25.59
C ARG A 412 -31.87 -42.20 26.19
N CYS A 413 -32.02 -41.59 27.36
CA CYS A 413 -33.35 -41.30 27.90
C CYS A 413 -34.08 -40.27 27.03
N MET A 414 -35.38 -40.47 26.80
CA MET A 414 -36.20 -39.49 26.08
C MET A 414 -36.36 -38.19 26.88
N ASP A 415 -36.68 -37.09 26.20
CA ASP A 415 -36.84 -35.77 26.81
C ASP A 415 -37.82 -35.78 28.00
N GLY A 416 -37.48 -35.01 29.05
CA GLY A 416 -38.16 -35.04 30.35
C GLY A 416 -37.65 -36.12 31.31
N TYR A 417 -36.83 -37.08 30.85
CA TYR A 417 -36.23 -38.13 31.68
C TYR A 417 -34.70 -38.02 31.74
N HIS A 418 -34.12 -38.31 32.92
CA HIS A 418 -32.68 -38.39 33.15
C HIS A 418 -32.21 -39.82 33.43
N ILE A 419 -30.93 -40.08 33.17
CA ILE A 419 -30.25 -41.34 33.47
C ILE A 419 -30.15 -41.51 34.99
N TRP A 420 -30.70 -42.62 35.52
CA TRP A 420 -30.63 -42.94 36.95
C TRP A 420 -29.52 -43.95 37.28
N LYS A 421 -29.49 -45.10 36.60
CA LYS A 421 -28.46 -46.15 36.76
C LYS A 421 -28.48 -47.12 35.56
N GLY A 422 -27.35 -47.79 35.30
CA GLY A 422 -27.20 -48.83 34.28
C GLY A 422 -26.34 -48.40 33.07
N SER A 423 -25.94 -49.38 32.26
CA SER A 423 -25.23 -49.15 30.99
C SER A 423 -26.23 -48.82 29.87
N ASN A 424 -25.88 -47.86 29.01
CA ASN A 424 -26.68 -47.44 27.86
C ASN A 424 -26.21 -48.05 26.53
N ILE A 425 -25.41 -49.12 26.56
CA ILE A 425 -24.91 -49.82 25.35
C ILE A 425 -25.44 -51.25 25.34
N SER A 426 -25.88 -51.72 24.17
CA SER A 426 -26.08 -53.15 23.88
C SER A 426 -25.08 -53.62 22.83
N VAL A 427 -24.59 -54.85 22.95
CA VAL A 427 -23.59 -55.45 22.05
C VAL A 427 -24.05 -56.84 21.61
N CYS A 428 -23.94 -57.12 20.31
CA CYS A 428 -24.15 -58.43 19.73
C CYS A 428 -22.95 -59.33 20.02
N GLY A 429 -23.15 -60.43 20.75
CA GLY A 429 -22.09 -61.42 20.93
C GLY A 429 -21.85 -62.24 19.65
N SER A 430 -20.65 -62.84 19.53
CA SER A 430 -20.30 -63.75 18.42
C SER A 430 -21.25 -64.94 18.23
N SER A 431 -22.06 -65.24 19.26
CA SER A 431 -23.17 -66.21 19.30
C SER A 431 -24.50 -65.73 18.72
N GLY A 432 -24.61 -64.49 18.22
CA GLY A 432 -25.86 -63.93 17.68
C GLY A 432 -26.87 -63.45 18.73
N VAL A 433 -26.43 -63.27 19.99
CA VAL A 433 -27.29 -62.83 21.11
C VAL A 433 -26.91 -61.42 21.57
N TRP A 434 -27.91 -60.55 21.66
CA TRP A 434 -27.78 -59.20 22.25
C TRP A 434 -27.54 -59.26 23.76
N GLN A 435 -26.36 -58.81 24.21
CA GLN A 435 -26.17 -58.32 25.57
C GLN A 435 -26.94 -56.99 25.70
N LYS A 436 -28.05 -56.99 26.46
CA LYS A 436 -28.96 -55.84 26.55
C LYS A 436 -28.46 -54.76 27.51
N ALA A 437 -28.66 -53.50 27.12
CA ALA A 437 -28.47 -52.33 27.97
C ALA A 437 -29.29 -52.41 29.26
N THR A 438 -28.76 -51.86 30.35
CA THR A 438 -29.36 -51.88 31.69
C THR A 438 -29.83 -50.51 32.18
N LEU A 439 -29.72 -49.49 31.33
CA LEU A 439 -30.14 -48.10 31.55
C LEU A 439 -31.58 -48.00 32.07
N ARG A 440 -31.77 -47.19 33.12
CA ARG A 440 -33.07 -46.80 33.67
C ARG A 440 -33.23 -45.27 33.65
N CYS A 441 -34.37 -44.81 33.16
CA CYS A 441 -34.69 -43.39 32.98
C CYS A 441 -35.80 -42.93 33.94
N ARG A 442 -35.66 -41.75 34.56
CA ARG A 442 -36.61 -41.17 35.55
C ARG A 442 -36.94 -39.70 35.26
N VAL A 443 -38.15 -39.26 35.60
CA VAL A 443 -38.65 -37.90 35.35
C VAL A 443 -37.79 -36.82 36.06
N ILE A 444 -37.66 -35.65 35.43
CA ILE A 444 -36.94 -34.48 35.95
C ILE A 444 -37.92 -33.54 36.69
N LYS A 445 -37.51 -33.00 37.85
CA LYS A 445 -38.27 -32.00 38.63
C LYS A 445 -37.42 -30.72 38.85
N PRO A 446 -38.02 -29.51 38.88
CA PRO A 446 -37.28 -28.26 39.15
C PRO A 446 -37.01 -28.08 40.66
N PRO A 447 -35.77 -27.77 41.09
CA PRO A 447 -35.39 -27.84 42.51
C PRO A 447 -35.59 -26.54 43.31
N ILE A 448 -35.78 -25.40 42.65
CA ILE A 448 -36.00 -24.08 43.28
C ILE A 448 -37.26 -23.45 42.71
N ASN A 449 -38.16 -23.01 43.59
CA ASN A 449 -39.46 -22.46 43.25
C ASN A 449 -39.80 -21.26 44.17
N HIS A 450 -40.73 -20.39 43.79
CA HIS A 450 -41.22 -19.25 44.60
C HIS A 450 -40.13 -18.35 45.22
N LEU A 451 -39.29 -17.71 44.40
CA LEU A 451 -38.20 -16.81 44.83
C LEU A 451 -38.70 -15.35 45.03
N TYR A 452 -38.48 -14.76 46.22
CA TYR A 452 -38.85 -13.35 46.51
C TYR A 452 -37.89 -12.64 47.50
N VAL A 453 -38.00 -11.31 47.61
CA VAL A 453 -37.17 -10.46 48.51
C VAL A 453 -38.05 -9.71 49.52
N VAL A 454 -37.56 -9.53 50.74
CA VAL A 454 -38.22 -8.88 51.88
C VAL A 454 -37.27 -7.86 52.52
N ASN A 455 -37.81 -6.70 52.95
CA ASN A 455 -37.10 -5.63 53.68
C ASN A 455 -35.78 -5.15 53.03
N GLU A 456 -35.76 -5.03 51.69
CA GLU A 456 -34.60 -4.69 50.84
C GLU A 456 -33.35 -5.59 51.01
N LYS A 457 -33.39 -6.65 51.83
CA LYS A 457 -32.18 -7.37 52.30
C LYS A 457 -32.29 -8.89 52.41
N CYS A 458 -33.48 -9.44 52.63
CA CYS A 458 -33.66 -10.87 52.89
C CYS A 458 -34.34 -11.58 51.73
N VAL A 459 -33.87 -12.78 51.38
CA VAL A 459 -34.28 -13.52 50.18
C VAL A 459 -34.85 -14.87 50.58
N HIS A 460 -36.01 -15.20 50.03
CA HIS A 460 -36.80 -16.38 50.39
C HIS A 460 -37.05 -17.26 49.17
N TRP A 461 -37.00 -18.59 49.32
CA TRP A 461 -37.38 -19.54 48.28
C TRP A 461 -37.89 -20.86 48.84
N LYS A 462 -38.68 -21.57 48.02
CA LYS A 462 -39.07 -22.97 48.24
C LYS A 462 -38.09 -23.89 47.50
N ALA A 463 -37.79 -25.05 48.09
CA ALA A 463 -37.06 -26.13 47.48
C ALA A 463 -37.97 -27.34 47.23
N GLU A 464 -37.79 -28.02 46.10
CA GLU A 464 -38.50 -29.27 45.79
C GLU A 464 -37.47 -30.37 45.50
N LYS A 465 -37.48 -31.43 46.32
CA LYS A 465 -36.45 -32.47 46.35
C LYS A 465 -37.07 -33.86 46.22
N TYR A 466 -36.21 -34.86 46.05
CA TYR A 466 -36.54 -36.24 46.39
C TYR A 466 -36.24 -36.48 47.88
N GLU A 467 -36.88 -37.48 48.48
CA GLU A 467 -36.83 -37.68 49.93
C GLU A 467 -35.40 -38.01 50.41
N GLU A 468 -35.09 -37.57 51.64
CA GLU A 468 -33.81 -37.67 52.37
C GLU A 468 -32.64 -36.75 51.94
N ASP A 469 -32.60 -36.24 50.70
CA ASP A 469 -31.45 -35.51 50.13
C ASP A 469 -31.10 -34.14 50.80
N THR A 470 -29.81 -33.91 51.04
CA THR A 470 -29.26 -32.59 51.38
C THR A 470 -28.87 -31.83 50.10
N GLU A 471 -29.56 -30.74 49.77
CA GLU A 471 -29.13 -29.82 48.70
C GLU A 471 -28.23 -28.69 49.26
N ALA A 472 -27.23 -28.31 48.46
CA ALA A 472 -26.26 -27.27 48.75
C ALA A 472 -26.54 -26.07 47.83
N TYR A 473 -26.86 -24.92 48.41
CA TYR A 473 -27.18 -23.70 47.68
C TYR A 473 -26.00 -22.73 47.68
N LYS A 474 -25.75 -22.14 46.52
CA LYS A 474 -24.82 -21.03 46.31
C LYS A 474 -25.61 -19.77 45.95
N VAL A 475 -25.79 -18.89 46.92
CA VAL A 475 -26.34 -17.55 46.72
C VAL A 475 -25.20 -16.63 46.24
N THR A 476 -25.37 -15.95 45.11
CA THR A 476 -24.39 -15.00 44.55
C THR A 476 -25.11 -13.70 44.20
N TYR A 477 -24.63 -12.58 44.75
CA TYR A 477 -25.24 -11.28 44.56
C TYR A 477 -24.23 -10.25 44.03
N ILE A 478 -24.69 -9.40 43.11
CA ILE A 478 -23.88 -8.42 42.37
C ILE A 478 -24.58 -7.06 42.45
N GLY A 479 -24.02 -6.17 43.27
CA GLY A 479 -24.42 -4.78 43.41
C GLY A 479 -23.75 -3.91 42.37
N THR A 480 -24.53 -3.03 41.75
CA THR A 480 -24.09 -2.05 40.74
C THR A 480 -24.70 -0.68 41.04
N ARG A 481 -23.98 0.39 40.65
CA ARG A 481 -24.41 1.78 40.85
C ARG A 481 -24.42 2.48 39.51
N ASN A 482 -25.61 2.84 39.02
CA ASN A 482 -25.79 3.48 37.70
C ASN A 482 -24.91 4.73 37.51
N TYR A 483 -24.59 5.41 38.61
CA TYR A 483 -23.80 6.63 38.68
C TYR A 483 -22.28 6.41 38.81
N GLN A 484 -21.85 5.26 39.32
CA GLN A 484 -20.44 4.92 39.55
C GLN A 484 -20.15 3.65 38.77
N ARG A 485 -19.96 3.77 37.45
CA ARG A 485 -19.83 2.62 36.52
C ARG A 485 -18.69 1.66 36.86
N SER A 486 -17.69 2.11 37.63
CA SER A 486 -16.58 1.30 38.15
C SER A 486 -16.90 0.55 39.45
N PHE A 487 -18.01 0.87 40.13
CA PHE A 487 -18.42 0.19 41.36
C PHE A 487 -19.16 -1.11 41.06
N ARG A 488 -18.65 -2.22 41.62
CA ARG A 488 -19.25 -3.54 41.49
C ARG A 488 -19.01 -4.38 42.75
N ASP A 489 -20.03 -4.49 43.60
CA ASP A 489 -19.98 -5.30 44.82
C ASP A 489 -20.43 -6.74 44.52
N LYS A 490 -19.50 -7.66 44.28
CA LYS A 490 -19.81 -9.07 43.98
C LYS A 490 -19.49 -9.97 45.18
N ARG A 491 -20.51 -10.59 45.77
CA ARG A 491 -20.39 -11.48 46.93
C ARG A 491 -21.08 -12.82 46.68
N LYS A 492 -20.69 -13.83 47.45
CA LYS A 492 -21.23 -15.19 47.39
C LYS A 492 -21.32 -15.79 48.79
N GLN A 493 -22.35 -16.60 49.02
CA GLN A 493 -22.61 -17.33 50.26
C GLN A 493 -23.05 -18.74 49.91
N PHE A 494 -22.59 -19.72 50.69
CA PHE A 494 -22.93 -21.13 50.54
C PHE A 494 -23.69 -21.61 51.79
N LEU A 495 -24.67 -22.49 51.60
CA LEU A 495 -25.46 -23.08 52.69
C LEU A 495 -26.04 -24.43 52.26
N ASN A 496 -25.98 -25.43 53.15
CA ASN A 496 -26.54 -26.76 52.91
C ASN A 496 -27.78 -26.92 53.78
N SER A 497 -28.89 -27.45 53.25
CA SER A 497 -30.14 -27.56 54.01
C SER A 497 -31.07 -28.69 53.56
N LYS A 498 -31.63 -29.39 54.54
CA LYS A 498 -32.75 -30.33 54.34
C LYS A 498 -34.11 -29.63 54.21
N ALA A 499 -34.28 -28.40 54.71
CA ALA A 499 -35.57 -27.70 54.71
C ALA A 499 -36.13 -27.39 53.31
N ASP A 500 -37.46 -27.33 53.20
CA ASP A 500 -38.21 -27.06 51.97
C ASP A 500 -38.53 -25.57 51.76
N GLN A 501 -38.38 -24.75 52.80
CA GLN A 501 -38.39 -23.29 52.72
C GLN A 501 -37.12 -22.74 53.35
N LEU A 502 -36.52 -21.75 52.68
CA LEU A 502 -35.27 -21.12 53.09
C LEU A 502 -35.39 -19.60 53.05
N ALA A 503 -34.72 -18.94 54.00
CA ALA A 503 -34.64 -17.48 54.11
C ALA A 503 -33.20 -17.08 54.44
N VAL A 504 -32.64 -16.12 53.70
CA VAL A 504 -31.25 -15.65 53.87
C VAL A 504 -31.18 -14.14 53.76
N CYS A 505 -30.71 -13.47 54.83
CA CYS A 505 -30.49 -12.03 54.84
C CYS A 505 -29.07 -11.67 54.38
N LEU A 506 -28.97 -10.70 53.48
CA LEU A 506 -27.74 -10.29 52.80
C LEU A 506 -27.32 -8.88 53.25
N ASN A 507 -26.03 -8.70 53.51
CA ASN A 507 -25.44 -7.41 53.86
C ASN A 507 -25.24 -6.55 52.60
N LEU A 508 -26.34 -5.96 52.10
CA LEU A 508 -26.36 -5.10 50.91
C LEU A 508 -25.97 -3.65 51.26
N LEU A 509 -25.20 -3.01 50.37
CA LEU A 509 -24.74 -1.62 50.52
C LEU A 509 -25.81 -0.61 50.09
N PRO A 510 -25.85 0.62 50.66
CA PRO A 510 -26.83 1.64 50.33
C PRO A 510 -26.68 2.20 48.90
N ALA A 511 -27.74 2.84 48.39
CA ALA A 511 -27.82 3.43 47.05
C ALA A 511 -27.36 2.51 45.90
N THR A 512 -27.66 1.21 45.96
CA THR A 512 -27.09 0.18 45.07
C THR A 512 -28.16 -0.79 44.55
N ASN A 513 -28.10 -1.10 43.26
CA ASN A 513 -28.99 -2.04 42.58
C ASN A 513 -28.33 -3.42 42.54
N TYR A 514 -28.92 -4.40 43.22
CA TYR A 514 -28.40 -5.76 43.35
C TYR A 514 -29.19 -6.75 42.49
N ASN A 515 -28.48 -7.56 41.71
CA ASN A 515 -29.00 -8.81 41.14
C ASN A 515 -28.50 -9.99 42.00
N ILE A 516 -29.43 -10.83 42.47
CA ILE A 516 -29.21 -11.94 43.39
C ILE A 516 -29.59 -13.24 42.67
N SER A 517 -28.73 -14.24 42.73
CA SER A 517 -28.91 -15.54 42.07
C SER A 517 -28.67 -16.69 43.04
N ILE A 518 -29.50 -17.72 43.00
CA ILE A 518 -29.44 -18.89 43.88
C ILE A 518 -29.28 -20.13 43.01
N THR A 519 -28.11 -20.77 43.07
CA THR A 519 -27.85 -22.06 42.40
C THR A 519 -28.04 -23.21 43.38
N ALA A 520 -28.90 -24.17 43.06
CA ALA A 520 -28.87 -25.52 43.64
C ALA A 520 -27.70 -26.28 43.00
N LEU A 521 -26.76 -26.79 43.79
CA LEU A 521 -25.48 -27.30 43.28
C LEU A 521 -25.58 -28.74 42.79
N SER A 522 -26.30 -29.63 43.49
CA SER A 522 -26.51 -31.01 43.06
C SER A 522 -27.40 -31.06 41.82
N ALA A 523 -28.52 -30.35 41.84
CA ALA A 523 -29.44 -30.25 40.69
C ALA A 523 -28.99 -29.25 39.59
N ARG A 524 -27.86 -28.54 39.76
CA ARG A 524 -27.25 -27.56 38.84
C ARG A 524 -28.14 -26.38 38.36
N PHE A 525 -29.35 -26.24 38.89
CA PHE A 525 -30.33 -25.23 38.51
C PHE A 525 -30.06 -23.87 39.18
N THR A 526 -30.40 -22.75 38.53
CA THR A 526 -30.26 -21.40 39.11
C THR A 526 -31.48 -20.52 38.85
N ALA A 527 -31.98 -19.86 39.90
CA ALA A 527 -33.00 -18.80 39.82
C ALA A 527 -32.40 -17.44 40.24
N SER A 528 -33.00 -16.31 39.83
CA SER A 528 -32.48 -14.97 40.15
C SER A 528 -33.56 -13.89 40.29
N ILE A 529 -33.27 -12.86 41.09
CA ILE A 529 -34.17 -11.73 41.43
C ILE A 529 -33.37 -10.44 41.70
N THR A 530 -33.99 -9.27 41.56
CA THR A 530 -33.34 -7.96 41.74
C THR A 530 -33.95 -7.14 42.88
N THR A 531 -33.15 -6.30 43.54
CA THR A 531 -33.59 -5.35 44.58
C THR A 531 -32.68 -4.12 44.62
N ASN A 532 -33.21 -2.97 45.05
CA ASN A 532 -32.49 -1.71 45.16
C ASN A 532 -32.44 -1.26 46.64
N THR A 533 -31.55 -0.31 46.97
CA THR A 533 -31.38 0.22 48.34
C THR A 533 -31.31 1.74 48.37
N SER A 534 -31.68 2.36 49.50
CA SER A 534 -31.85 3.81 49.68
C SER A 534 -30.62 4.58 50.22
N LEU A 535 -30.72 5.90 50.40
CA LEU A 535 -29.63 6.83 50.77
C LEU A 535 -29.80 7.39 52.21
N PRO A 536 -28.78 7.31 53.09
CA PRO A 536 -28.84 7.82 54.47
C PRO A 536 -28.46 9.31 54.61
N VAL A 537 -28.83 9.91 55.75
CA VAL A 537 -28.40 11.25 56.19
C VAL A 537 -26.92 11.20 56.65
N PRO A 538 -26.07 12.19 56.33
CA PRO A 538 -24.68 12.21 56.79
C PRO A 538 -24.58 12.40 58.32
N PRO A 539 -23.56 11.82 58.98
CA PRO A 539 -23.28 12.11 60.39
C PRO A 539 -22.85 13.57 60.59
N VAL A 540 -23.17 14.12 61.76
CA VAL A 540 -22.74 15.49 62.14
C VAL A 540 -21.21 15.53 62.26
N PRO A 541 -20.51 16.53 61.67
CA PRO A 541 -19.06 16.64 61.80
C PRO A 541 -18.63 16.81 63.25
N VAL A 542 -17.70 15.97 63.70
CA VAL A 542 -17.10 16.10 65.03
C VAL A 542 -16.08 17.25 65.00
N VAL A 543 -16.47 18.40 65.53
CA VAL A 543 -15.58 19.54 65.79
C VAL A 543 -15.75 20.01 67.22
N TYR A 544 -14.71 20.65 67.77
CA TYR A 544 -14.72 21.19 69.13
C TYR A 544 -14.75 22.71 69.07
N TYR A 545 -15.77 23.32 69.68
CA TYR A 545 -15.84 24.77 69.84
C TYR A 545 -14.59 25.30 70.54
N ARG A 546 -13.98 26.33 69.97
CA ARG A 546 -12.91 27.10 70.59
C ARG A 546 -13.15 28.59 70.37
N GLU A 547 -12.83 29.39 71.38
CA GLU A 547 -12.74 30.84 71.25
C GLU A 547 -11.29 31.21 70.89
N PHE A 548 -11.12 32.16 69.97
CA PHE A 548 -9.83 32.65 69.53
C PHE A 548 -9.74 34.18 69.65
N GLU A 549 -8.59 34.64 70.14
CA GLU A 549 -8.20 36.05 70.23
C GLU A 549 -6.94 36.24 69.38
N THR A 550 -7.13 36.23 68.05
CA THR A 550 -6.08 36.47 67.05
C THR A 550 -6.64 37.31 65.90
N PRO A 551 -5.83 38.15 65.22
CA PRO A 551 -6.30 38.95 64.09
C PRO A 551 -6.69 38.10 62.87
N VAL A 552 -6.12 36.90 62.74
CA VAL A 552 -6.43 35.93 61.70
C VAL A 552 -6.35 34.52 62.32
N PRO A 553 -7.46 33.81 62.58
CA PRO A 553 -7.43 32.48 63.20
C PRO A 553 -7.45 31.35 62.17
N THR A 554 -6.62 30.33 62.39
CA THR A 554 -6.58 29.11 61.56
C THR A 554 -7.27 27.95 62.27
N LEU A 555 -8.40 27.51 61.71
CA LEU A 555 -9.19 26.37 62.16
C LEU A 555 -8.73 25.08 61.47
N ARG A 556 -8.95 23.93 62.11
CA ARG A 556 -8.64 22.60 61.54
C ARG A 556 -9.90 21.82 61.26
N LEU A 557 -9.99 21.30 60.03
CA LEU A 557 -11.05 20.43 59.55
C LEU A 557 -10.50 19.01 59.40
N HIS A 558 -10.88 18.11 60.31
CA HIS A 558 -10.54 16.70 60.23
C HIS A 558 -11.59 15.96 59.36
N ARG A 559 -11.14 15.07 58.47
CA ARG A 559 -12.02 14.27 57.62
C ARG A 559 -12.47 13.02 58.37
N SER A 560 -13.76 12.68 58.29
CA SER A 560 -14.25 11.43 58.90
C SER A 560 -13.53 10.20 58.31
N ALA A 561 -13.07 9.31 59.20
CA ALA A 561 -12.25 8.16 58.84
C ALA A 561 -13.04 6.98 58.25
N ASN A 562 -14.37 6.99 58.35
CA ASN A 562 -15.21 5.90 57.84
C ASN A 562 -15.39 6.02 56.32
N THR A 563 -14.93 5.00 55.58
CA THR A 563 -15.01 4.95 54.11
C THR A 563 -16.44 4.78 53.56
N LEU A 564 -17.43 4.56 54.44
CA LEU A 564 -18.85 4.49 54.10
C LEU A 564 -19.61 5.82 54.29
N ASP A 565 -18.97 6.88 54.81
CA ASP A 565 -19.66 8.14 55.11
C ASP A 565 -20.05 8.90 53.83
N PRO A 566 -21.31 9.35 53.69
CA PRO A 566 -21.83 9.86 52.42
C PRO A 566 -21.55 11.37 52.19
N ILE A 567 -20.61 11.98 52.91
CA ILE A 567 -20.34 13.41 52.83
C ILE A 567 -19.62 13.74 51.52
N SER A 568 -20.18 14.65 50.73
CA SER A 568 -19.62 15.10 49.45
C SER A 568 -18.78 16.38 49.57
N LEU A 569 -19.18 17.33 50.44
CA LEU A 569 -18.50 18.61 50.63
C LEU A 569 -18.78 19.23 51.99
N TYR A 570 -17.92 20.17 52.37
CA TYR A 570 -18.09 21.08 53.50
C TYR A 570 -18.27 22.53 53.01
N GLN A 571 -18.98 23.35 53.78
CA GLN A 571 -19.11 24.80 53.61
C GLN A 571 -18.83 25.52 54.93
N VAL A 572 -18.25 26.71 54.86
CA VAL A 572 -17.89 27.54 56.01
C VAL A 572 -18.54 28.90 55.90
N PHE A 573 -19.23 29.32 56.96
CA PHE A 573 -19.95 30.58 57.07
C PHE A 573 -19.31 31.47 58.14
N VAL A 574 -19.23 32.78 57.88
CA VAL A 574 -18.76 33.81 58.83
C VAL A 574 -19.93 34.75 59.14
N LEU A 575 -20.29 34.87 60.41
CA LEU A 575 -21.45 35.65 60.88
C LEU A 575 -21.00 36.66 61.96
N PRO A 576 -21.30 37.97 61.85
CA PRO A 576 -21.07 38.91 62.95
C PRO A 576 -22.03 38.60 64.13
N VAL A 577 -21.52 38.71 65.36
CA VAL A 577 -22.24 38.29 66.58
C VAL A 577 -23.37 39.25 66.97
N GLU A 578 -23.27 40.53 66.61
CA GLU A 578 -24.11 41.62 67.13
C GLU A 578 -25.55 41.64 66.55
N GLU A 579 -25.82 40.88 65.48
CA GLU A 579 -27.09 40.98 64.72
C GLU A 579 -27.82 39.63 64.50
N ILE A 580 -27.40 38.51 65.11
CA ILE A 580 -28.02 37.18 64.88
C ILE A 580 -28.17 36.36 66.18
N MET A 581 -29.38 35.83 66.43
CA MET A 581 -29.66 34.90 67.54
C MET A 581 -29.88 33.43 67.15
N VAL A 582 -30.22 33.12 65.89
CA VAL A 582 -30.43 31.74 65.39
C VAL A 582 -29.94 31.61 63.94
N PHE A 583 -29.37 30.45 63.57
CA PHE A 583 -28.93 30.13 62.21
C PHE A 583 -29.58 28.83 61.71
N ASP A 584 -30.21 28.86 60.53
CA ASP A 584 -30.75 27.67 59.87
C ASP A 584 -29.66 26.95 59.05
N CYS A 585 -29.38 25.70 59.42
CA CYS A 585 -28.45 24.83 58.71
C CYS A 585 -28.86 24.54 57.24
N SER A 586 -30.13 24.72 56.89
CA SER A 586 -30.65 24.43 55.55
C SER A 586 -30.27 25.52 54.53
N PHE A 587 -30.06 26.75 54.99
CA PHE A 587 -29.95 27.96 54.17
C PHE A 587 -28.83 27.89 53.10
N PRO A 588 -29.05 28.36 51.86
CA PRO A 588 -28.08 28.19 50.77
C PRO A 588 -26.96 29.25 50.75
N GLY A 589 -27.17 30.42 51.35
CA GLY A 589 -26.24 31.56 51.30
C GLY A 589 -26.26 32.34 49.97
N ARG A 590 -25.74 33.58 49.98
CA ARG A 590 -25.54 34.40 48.77
C ARG A 590 -24.04 34.55 48.45
N PRO A 591 -23.64 34.45 47.17
CA PRO A 591 -22.39 34.98 46.66
C PRO A 591 -22.63 36.38 46.08
N GLU A 592 -22.12 37.43 46.73
CA GLU A 592 -22.13 38.80 46.19
C GLU A 592 -20.69 39.38 46.16
N PRO A 593 -20.29 40.07 45.07
CA PRO A 593 -19.02 40.77 45.01
C PRO A 593 -19.06 42.04 45.86
N ILE A 594 -17.90 42.51 46.34
CA ILE A 594 -17.81 43.67 47.26
C ILE A 594 -18.13 44.98 46.52
N SER A 595 -19.42 45.29 46.43
CA SER A 595 -19.91 46.65 46.22
C SER A 595 -19.72 47.45 47.52
N LYS A 596 -19.19 48.67 47.42
CA LYS A 596 -19.06 49.58 48.59
C LYS A 596 -20.41 50.19 48.96
N ASN A 597 -21.31 49.40 49.54
CA ASN A 597 -22.33 49.88 50.48
C ASN A 597 -23.02 48.71 51.21
N LYS A 598 -23.05 48.80 52.55
CA LYS A 598 -23.94 48.05 53.48
C LYS A 598 -23.73 46.52 53.58
N LEU A 599 -22.66 46.10 54.28
CA LEU A 599 -22.63 44.78 54.92
C LEU A 599 -23.64 44.76 56.07
N SER A 600 -24.63 43.87 56.02
CA SER A 600 -25.61 43.62 57.10
C SER A 600 -26.17 42.20 56.99
N GLY A 601 -25.26 41.23 57.01
CA GLY A 601 -25.55 39.80 56.85
C GLY A 601 -24.27 38.98 56.70
N GLY A 602 -24.22 37.80 57.31
CA GLY A 602 -23.08 36.90 57.24
C GLY A 602 -22.98 36.13 55.91
N TYR A 603 -21.78 35.68 55.56
CA TYR A 603 -21.43 35.21 54.21
C TYR A 603 -20.75 33.83 54.20
N ILE A 604 -20.76 33.16 53.04
CA ILE A 604 -19.95 31.96 52.82
C ILE A 604 -18.53 32.41 52.49
N THR A 605 -17.57 32.01 53.31
CA THR A 605 -16.14 32.28 53.08
C THR A 605 -15.47 31.19 52.25
N ALA A 606 -15.87 29.93 52.43
CA ALA A 606 -15.23 28.79 51.79
C ALA A 606 -16.20 27.65 51.47
N GLN A 607 -15.99 27.00 50.33
CA GLN A 607 -16.54 25.67 50.02
C GLN A 607 -15.40 24.68 49.78
N ILE A 608 -15.36 23.60 50.57
CA ILE A 608 -14.26 22.64 50.58
C ILE A 608 -14.81 21.26 50.22
N LEU A 609 -14.57 20.81 48.98
CA LEU A 609 -14.97 19.49 48.52
C LEU A 609 -14.22 18.40 49.30
N VAL A 610 -14.89 17.33 49.74
CA VAL A 610 -14.27 16.27 50.58
C VAL A 610 -13.05 15.64 49.90
N ARG A 611 -13.04 15.55 48.56
CA ARG A 611 -11.89 15.06 47.79
C ARG A 611 -10.62 15.93 47.89
N HIS A 612 -10.73 17.18 48.32
CA HIS A 612 -9.58 18.07 48.58
C HIS A 612 -9.22 18.14 50.07
N VAL A 613 -10.03 17.51 50.95
CA VAL A 613 -9.64 17.27 52.34
C VAL A 613 -8.87 15.95 52.41
N GLY A 614 -7.62 16.03 52.88
CA GLY A 614 -6.79 14.87 53.22
C GLY A 614 -7.27 14.21 54.50
N THR A 615 -6.37 13.94 55.44
CA THR A 615 -6.74 13.63 56.83
C THR A 615 -7.18 14.90 57.57
N GLU A 616 -6.41 15.98 57.47
CA GLU A 616 -6.76 17.32 57.96
C GLU A 616 -6.56 18.38 56.88
N VAL A 617 -7.32 19.48 56.98
CA VAL A 617 -7.10 20.75 56.27
C VAL A 617 -7.09 21.89 57.28
N ASN A 618 -6.10 22.79 57.15
CA ASN A 618 -6.07 24.07 57.84
C ASN A 618 -6.83 25.11 57.01
N PHE A 619 -7.77 25.82 57.62
CA PHE A 619 -8.52 26.91 57.01
C PHE A 619 -8.37 28.18 57.85
N THR A 620 -7.83 29.24 57.27
CA THR A 620 -7.61 30.52 57.96
C THR A 620 -8.78 31.46 57.66
N VAL A 621 -9.31 32.17 58.67
CA VAL A 621 -10.47 33.06 58.50
C VAL A 621 -10.01 34.50 58.32
N GLY A 622 -10.44 35.17 57.25
CA GLY A 622 -10.13 36.57 56.95
C GLY A 622 -8.78 36.82 56.27
N ASP A 623 -8.21 35.84 55.57
CA ASP A 623 -6.90 35.96 54.90
C ASP A 623 -6.92 36.59 53.49
N GLY A 624 -8.11 36.90 52.95
CA GLY A 624 -8.26 37.46 51.60
C GLY A 624 -8.07 36.44 50.45
N ILE A 625 -7.98 35.14 50.74
CA ILE A 625 -7.82 34.08 49.73
C ILE A 625 -9.19 33.57 49.26
N HIS A 626 -9.26 33.08 48.02
CA HIS A 626 -10.48 32.45 47.48
C HIS A 626 -10.49 30.94 47.75
N TYR A 627 -11.52 30.44 48.43
CA TYR A 627 -11.67 29.03 48.78
C TYR A 627 -12.89 28.39 48.10
N GLY A 628 -12.64 27.63 47.04
CA GLY A 628 -13.70 26.94 46.28
C GLY A 628 -14.61 27.86 45.48
N GLY A 629 -14.15 29.08 45.16
CA GLY A 629 -14.91 30.11 44.44
C GLY A 629 -15.49 31.22 45.34
N PHE A 630 -15.42 31.06 46.67
CA PHE A 630 -15.87 32.06 47.63
C PHE A 630 -14.69 32.89 48.15
N TYR A 631 -14.92 34.17 48.47
CA TYR A 631 -13.88 35.10 48.94
C TYR A 631 -13.86 35.20 50.46
N ASN A 632 -12.69 34.97 51.06
CA ASN A 632 -12.49 35.05 52.50
C ASN A 632 -12.18 36.49 52.94
N ALA A 633 -13.21 37.35 52.95
CA ALA A 633 -13.05 38.77 53.26
C ALA A 633 -12.40 39.02 54.64
N PRO A 634 -11.38 39.91 54.74
CA PRO A 634 -10.75 40.25 56.01
C PRO A 634 -11.75 40.70 57.08
N LEU A 635 -11.51 40.28 58.33
CA LEU A 635 -12.40 40.57 59.45
C LEU A 635 -12.23 42.03 59.93
N GLU A 636 -13.34 42.75 60.15
CA GLU A 636 -13.29 44.10 60.71
C GLU A 636 -12.76 44.07 62.16
N ASN A 637 -11.73 44.87 62.43
CA ASN A 637 -11.08 44.95 63.74
C ASN A 637 -12.06 45.46 64.81
N GLY A 638 -12.00 44.87 66.00
CA GLY A 638 -12.91 45.20 67.12
C GLY A 638 -14.29 44.52 67.09
N ARG A 639 -14.66 43.82 65.99
CA ARG A 639 -15.91 43.03 65.94
C ARG A 639 -15.74 41.58 66.36
N ASN A 640 -16.84 40.99 66.83
CA ASN A 640 -16.93 39.59 67.20
C ASN A 640 -17.64 38.76 66.11
N TYR A 641 -17.16 37.54 65.83
CA TYR A 641 -17.70 36.67 64.77
C TYR A 641 -17.94 35.22 65.23
N TYR A 642 -18.98 34.58 64.70
CA TYR A 642 -19.22 33.14 64.76
C TYR A 642 -18.85 32.47 63.44
N ILE A 643 -18.21 31.30 63.52
CA ILE A 643 -17.82 30.48 62.36
C ILE A 643 -18.60 29.17 62.40
N ILE A 644 -19.39 28.88 61.36
CA ILE A 644 -20.22 27.67 61.28
C ILE A 644 -19.73 26.77 60.14
N LEU A 645 -19.60 25.47 60.44
CA LEU A 645 -19.25 24.42 59.49
C LEU A 645 -20.50 23.61 59.13
N ARG A 646 -20.77 23.46 57.84
CA ARG A 646 -21.83 22.60 57.28
C ARG A 646 -21.19 21.44 56.52
N ALA A 647 -21.65 20.21 56.78
CA ALA A 647 -21.39 19.06 55.92
C ALA A 647 -22.62 18.74 55.08
N VAL A 648 -22.40 18.36 53.82
CA VAL A 648 -23.45 18.08 52.85
C VAL A 648 -23.20 16.73 52.21
N SER A 649 -24.23 15.88 52.20
CA SER A 649 -24.37 14.75 51.29
C SER A 649 -25.34 15.14 50.18
N GLN A 650 -24.86 15.18 48.94
CA GLN A 650 -25.65 15.52 47.77
C GLN A 650 -25.63 14.37 46.75
N TRP A 651 -26.82 13.92 46.36
CA TRP A 651 -27.02 12.92 45.32
C TRP A 651 -28.07 13.39 44.30
N ASN A 652 -27.61 13.81 43.10
CA ASN A 652 -28.44 14.51 42.11
C ASN A 652 -29.20 15.69 42.76
N THR A 653 -30.54 15.63 42.78
CA THR A 653 -31.44 16.60 43.42
C THR A 653 -31.69 16.35 44.91
N ALA A 654 -31.34 15.16 45.44
CA ALA A 654 -31.50 14.84 46.84
C ALA A 654 -30.32 15.38 47.66
N ILE A 655 -30.59 16.29 48.59
CA ILE A 655 -29.59 16.88 49.48
C ILE A 655 -29.97 16.60 50.93
N LYS A 656 -29.00 16.17 51.74
CA LYS A 656 -29.09 16.07 53.19
C LYS A 656 -27.84 16.70 53.80
N SER A 657 -28.02 17.56 54.81
CA SER A 657 -26.91 18.31 55.43
C SER A 657 -27.05 18.40 56.94
N SER A 658 -25.92 18.59 57.61
CA SER A 658 -25.78 18.76 59.06
C SER A 658 -24.77 19.87 59.34
N CYS A 659 -24.99 20.69 60.38
CA CYS A 659 -24.14 21.83 60.71
C CYS A 659 -23.73 21.82 62.18
N VAL A 660 -22.63 22.51 62.47
CA VAL A 660 -22.05 22.62 63.80
C VAL A 660 -21.31 23.96 63.94
N LEU A 661 -21.40 24.58 65.12
CA LEU A 661 -20.63 25.79 65.43
C LEU A 661 -19.15 25.41 65.61
N TRP A 662 -18.28 25.99 64.79
CA TRP A 662 -16.88 25.57 64.67
C TRP A 662 -15.95 26.42 65.55
N ALA A 663 -16.16 27.73 65.59
CA ALA A 663 -15.40 28.66 66.44
C ALA A 663 -16.14 29.97 66.73
N LYS A 664 -15.66 30.71 67.73
CA LYS A 664 -15.97 32.14 67.93
C LYS A 664 -14.67 32.95 67.94
N ILE A 665 -14.69 34.09 67.27
CA ILE A 665 -13.59 35.06 67.21
C ILE A 665 -14.03 36.28 68.03
N LYS A 666 -13.19 36.74 68.96
CA LYS A 666 -13.43 37.99 69.67
C LYS A 666 -12.55 39.10 69.12
N GLY A 667 -13.10 40.30 69.00
CA GLY A 667 -12.41 41.50 68.57
C GLY A 667 -11.59 42.14 69.70
N THR A 668 -10.66 41.42 70.30
CA THR A 668 -9.77 41.95 71.35
C THR A 668 -8.43 42.42 70.77
N SER A 669 -7.82 43.41 71.42
CA SER A 669 -6.56 43.99 70.98
C SER A 669 -5.35 43.35 71.67
N TYR A 670 -4.50 42.66 70.87
CA TYR A 670 -3.07 42.32 71.10
C TYR A 670 -2.63 41.02 71.92
N VAL A 671 -2.28 39.87 71.25
CA VAL A 671 -1.03 38.99 71.39
C VAL A 671 -0.85 37.72 72.38
N LEU A 672 -0.74 36.43 71.85
CA LEU A 672 0.07 35.12 72.21
C LEU A 672 -0.29 33.84 73.18
N ARG A 673 -0.39 32.53 72.67
CA ARG A 673 -0.01 31.07 73.17
C ARG A 673 -1.00 30.03 73.97
N VAL A 674 -0.95 28.65 74.26
CA VAL A 674 -0.25 27.26 74.00
C VAL A 674 -1.01 25.90 74.58
N SER A 675 -0.52 24.57 74.60
CA SER A 675 -1.27 23.19 74.83
C SER A 675 -0.55 21.82 75.35
N SER A 676 -1.21 20.57 75.50
CA SER A 676 -0.75 19.25 76.23
C SER A 676 -1.05 17.70 75.73
N LEU A 677 -1.11 16.57 76.58
CA LEU A 677 -0.95 15.01 76.34
C LEU A 677 -1.87 13.97 77.20
N ALA A 678 -1.92 12.56 77.39
CA ALA A 678 -1.31 11.14 77.11
C ALA A 678 -2.35 9.90 77.44
N ALA A 679 -2.30 8.49 77.60
CA ALA A 679 -1.53 7.13 77.58
C ALA A 679 -2.53 5.83 77.64
N ALA A 680 -2.45 4.42 77.79
CA ALA A 680 -1.63 3.10 77.95
C ALA A 680 -2.55 1.75 77.75
N SER A 681 -2.44 0.35 77.94
CA SER A 681 -1.60 -0.92 78.28
C SER A 681 -2.43 -2.32 78.06
N VAL A 682 -2.23 -3.71 78.28
CA VAL A 682 -1.22 -4.91 78.40
C VAL A 682 -1.87 -6.41 78.53
N GLY A 683 -1.21 -7.65 78.37
CA GLY A 683 -1.77 -9.11 78.57
C GLY A 683 -0.88 -10.48 78.39
N LEU A 684 -1.32 -11.78 78.70
CA LEU A 684 -0.58 -13.18 78.75
C LEU A 684 -1.46 -14.57 78.71
N VAL A 685 -1.15 -15.94 78.85
CA VAL A 685 -0.15 -17.11 78.50
C VAL A 685 -0.56 -18.63 78.96
N ALA A 686 -0.08 -19.85 78.44
CA ALA A 686 -0.35 -21.32 78.90
C ALA A 686 0.52 -22.60 78.32
N LEU A 687 0.49 -23.92 78.82
CA LEU A 687 1.27 -25.18 78.30
C LEU A 687 1.09 -26.70 78.88
N ALA A 688 1.58 -27.81 78.19
CA ALA A 688 2.00 -29.21 78.67
C ALA A 688 2.78 -30.13 77.60
N ILE A 689 3.58 -31.20 77.94
CA ILE A 689 4.73 -31.75 77.10
C ILE A 689 5.12 -33.29 77.12
N PHE A 690 5.72 -33.78 75.99
CA PHE A 690 6.61 -34.96 75.61
C PHE A 690 7.01 -36.15 76.54
N SER A 691 7.31 -37.29 75.88
CA SER A 691 8.58 -38.07 76.07
C SER A 691 9.00 -38.85 74.80
N GLY A 692 10.30 -39.01 74.49
CA GLY A 692 10.77 -39.76 73.30
C GLY A 692 12.19 -39.43 72.81
N TYR A 693 13.21 -39.54 73.68
CA TYR A 693 14.57 -39.02 73.46
C TYR A 693 15.63 -39.91 74.18
N SER A 694 16.90 -40.04 73.75
CA SER A 694 17.59 -39.51 72.56
C SER A 694 18.90 -40.29 72.25
N CYS A 695 19.39 -40.22 71.01
CA CYS A 695 20.83 -40.35 70.69
C CYS A 695 21.30 -38.99 70.11
N ILE A 696 22.03 -38.15 70.87
CA ILE A 696 23.49 -38.21 71.14
C ILE A 696 24.31 -37.70 69.93
N TRP A 697 25.30 -36.80 70.05
CA TRP A 697 25.56 -35.71 71.00
C TRP A 697 26.71 -34.86 70.41
N TYR A 698 26.74 -33.54 70.65
CA TYR A 698 27.80 -32.59 70.25
C TYR A 698 28.02 -32.37 68.72
N GLY A 699 28.26 -31.13 68.24
CA GLY A 699 28.23 -29.88 69.01
C GLY A 699 28.38 -28.57 68.22
N ARG A 700 27.76 -27.53 68.80
CA ARG A 700 28.01 -26.07 68.70
C ARG A 700 27.85 -25.32 67.35
N TYR A 701 26.79 -24.49 67.31
CA TYR A 701 26.80 -23.01 67.13
C TYR A 701 27.32 -22.42 65.78
N ARG A 702 26.74 -21.36 65.17
CA ARG A 702 25.57 -20.49 65.45
C ARG A 702 25.33 -19.57 64.21
N VAL A 703 24.13 -18.98 64.02
CA VAL A 703 23.86 -17.72 63.23
C VAL A 703 24.09 -17.81 61.69
N GLU A 704 23.26 -17.28 60.77
CA GLU A 704 21.86 -16.80 60.79
C GLU A 704 21.29 -16.62 59.34
N THR A 705 19.99 -16.27 59.25
CA THR A 705 19.32 -15.54 58.14
C THR A 705 19.24 -16.08 56.69
N LEU A 706 18.03 -16.60 56.38
CA LEU A 706 17.13 -16.26 55.25
C LEU A 706 17.46 -16.48 53.74
N CYS A 707 16.40 -16.96 53.06
CA CYS A 707 15.85 -16.56 51.73
C CYS A 707 16.10 -17.37 50.44
N THR A 708 14.96 -17.65 49.76
CA THR A 708 14.74 -17.80 48.30
C THR A 708 15.34 -19.01 47.54
N PRO A 709 14.89 -19.35 46.30
CA PRO A 709 13.67 -18.92 45.57
C PRO A 709 12.81 -20.04 44.91
N GLN A 710 11.51 -19.72 44.74
CA GLN A 710 10.68 -19.77 43.51
C GLN A 710 10.71 -20.92 42.44
N THR A 711 9.48 -21.24 41.98
CA THR A 711 9.01 -21.40 40.56
C THR A 711 9.37 -22.63 39.71
N LYS A 712 8.73 -22.94 38.54
CA LYS A 712 7.37 -22.78 37.92
C LYS A 712 7.51 -22.89 36.38
N LEU A 713 6.47 -23.35 35.65
CA LEU A 713 6.38 -23.26 34.15
C LEU A 713 7.45 -24.13 33.41
N ILE A 714 7.62 -24.18 32.07
CA ILE A 714 7.15 -23.36 30.92
C ILE A 714 6.49 -24.22 29.82
N ASN A 715 5.96 -23.56 28.80
CA ASN A 715 5.10 -23.99 27.70
C ASN A 715 5.82 -23.88 26.32
N CYS A 716 5.43 -24.71 25.35
CA CYS A 716 5.38 -24.41 23.89
C CYS A 716 6.64 -24.10 23.02
N LEU A 717 6.48 -24.40 21.71
CA LEU A 717 7.14 -23.89 20.48
C LEU A 717 8.47 -24.48 19.93
N ILE A 718 8.32 -25.04 18.71
CA ILE A 718 9.09 -24.74 17.47
C ILE A 718 10.36 -25.57 17.06
N GLN A 719 10.22 -26.15 15.85
CA GLN A 719 11.18 -26.53 14.80
C GLN A 719 12.14 -27.75 14.88
N ARG A 720 12.01 -28.54 13.79
CA ARG A 720 13.04 -29.13 12.91
C ARG A 720 14.01 -30.21 13.43
N ASN A 721 13.69 -31.43 12.96
CA ASN A 721 14.45 -32.18 11.93
C ASN A 721 15.72 -32.93 12.35
N THR A 722 15.83 -34.20 11.88
CA THR A 722 17.07 -35.00 11.66
C THR A 722 17.93 -35.32 12.92
N THR A 723 18.44 -36.53 13.17
CA THR A 723 18.50 -37.81 12.41
C THR A 723 19.05 -38.95 13.30
N TYR A 724 18.85 -40.22 12.91
CA TYR A 724 19.76 -41.39 13.11
C TYR A 724 20.17 -41.81 14.55
N THR A 725 20.27 -43.10 14.95
CA THR A 725 19.83 -44.42 14.41
C THR A 725 19.85 -45.45 15.55
N THR A 726 19.02 -46.52 15.48
CA THR A 726 19.15 -47.80 16.23
C THR A 726 19.14 -47.73 17.78
N ILE A 727 18.68 -48.76 18.49
CA ILE A 727 18.26 -50.12 18.08
C ILE A 727 16.73 -50.24 18.18
#